data_AF-A0A1H9DK63-F1
#
_entry.id   AF-A0A1H9DK63-F1
#
_cell.length_a   1.000
_cell.length_b   1.000
_cell.length_c   1.000
_cell.angle_alpha   90.00
_cell.angle_beta   90.00
_cell.angle_gamma   90.00
#
_symmetry.space_group_name_H-M   'P 1'
#
loop_
_entity.id
_entity.type
_entity.pdbx_description
1 polymer ?
#
loop_
_entity_poly.entity_id
_entity_poly.type
_entity_poly.pdbx_seq_one_letter_code
_entity_poly.pdbx_strand_id
1 'polypeptide(L)'
;MDPARRRRRARRLWTAVVASLALPFAMLSTLPTPAQAAALQCSVDYKTNDWGSGFTADVTLTNRGTDPISGWSLTYSYAGNQKLSNGWNGSWTQSGQQITVNNASYNATVAAGAAVTTGAQFTYSGTNAAPTSFAVNGTTCVGAHQPPVTVLTSPTAGAVYTLGDAVPLAATAAAADNATISKIEFYDDTTLLGTDTSAPYTLSASGLAVGSHSLVAKAYDSLGASASSVPVGITVASGPAVVASTNQLAVQQGKTGTYTLKLSTQPSASVTVTTARTAGNTGLTVTGGASLTFTPSNWSTAQNVTLTANAAGTGAATFESTATGLAKATVTATEIAGSKAYDARFLDLYGKITNPANGYFSPEGIPYHSVETLIVEAPDQGHETTSEAYSYLLWLQAMYGKITGDWTKFNGAWDIMEKYMIPTHADQPTNSFYNASKPATYAPELDTPNEYPAKLDTGVSVGSDPIAGELKSAYGTDDVYGMHWLQDVDNTYGYGNSPGKCEAGPTDTGPSYINTFQRGAQESVWETVPQPTCDAFKYGGTNGYLDLFTGDASYAKQWKYTNAPDADARVVQAAYWADIWAKAQGKGSDVSAAVGKAAKMGDYLRYAMYDKYFKKIGNCVGPTACAAGTGKDASHYLLSWYYAWGGATDTSAGWAWRIGSSHAHGGYQNPLAAYALSSYADLKPKSATGQADWAKSLTRQLEFYRWLQSSEGAIAGGATNSWAGRYATPPAGTSTFYGMYYDQQPVYHDPPSNQWFGFQAWSMERVAEYYQQTGNASAKAVLDKWVDWALSKTTINPDGSFLIPSTLQWSGQPDTWNASTPGANTGLHVTVADYTNDVGVAAAYAKTLTYYAAKSGDTEAKTVAKALLDGMWSNDQDALGIAVPETRADYNRFDDSVYVPSGWSGKMPNGDTVNSSSTFASLRSFYKNDPAWSKIESYLAGGAAPVFTYHRFWAQADIALAMGSYAELLE
;
A
#
# COMPACT_ATOMS: atom_id res chain seq x y z
N MET A 1 -85.64 -6.83 22.72
CA MET A 1 -85.97 -5.42 23.04
C MET A 1 -84.99 -4.53 22.28
N ASP A 2 -85.41 -3.32 21.93
CA ASP A 2 -84.72 -2.34 21.03
C ASP A 2 -84.75 -0.95 21.71
N PRO A 3 -84.04 0.11 21.25
CA PRO A 3 -82.78 0.23 20.49
C PRO A 3 -81.62 0.52 21.49
N ALA A 4 -80.59 1.39 21.37
CA ALA A 4 -80.02 2.35 20.41
C ALA A 4 -78.52 2.56 20.75
N ARG A 5 -77.62 3.28 20.04
CA ARG A 5 -77.64 4.11 18.81
C ARG A 5 -76.52 3.56 17.87
N ARG A 6 -76.74 3.34 16.56
CA ARG A 6 -76.51 4.26 15.40
C ARG A 6 -75.19 5.07 15.46
N ARG A 7 -74.38 5.30 14.40
CA ARG A 7 -74.22 4.94 12.94
C ARG A 7 -72.78 5.42 12.54
N ARG A 8 -72.07 5.15 11.42
CA ARG A 8 -72.17 4.45 10.10
C ARG A 8 -70.71 4.01 9.72
N ARG A 9 -70.43 2.88 9.04
CA ARG A 9 -70.15 2.65 7.59
C ARG A 9 -69.07 3.53 6.91
N ALA A 10 -68.18 3.01 6.04
CA ALA A 10 -68.05 1.67 5.39
C ALA A 10 -66.62 1.42 4.81
N ARG A 11 -66.03 0.20 4.94
CA ARG A 11 -65.85 -0.91 3.93
C ARG A 11 -64.90 -0.60 2.75
N ARG A 12 -64.13 -1.53 2.14
CA ARG A 12 -63.71 -2.97 2.33
C ARG A 12 -62.44 -3.17 1.41
N LEU A 13 -61.84 -4.30 1.03
CA LEU A 13 -62.07 -5.78 0.96
C LEU A 13 -60.71 -6.52 1.21
N TRP A 14 -60.53 -7.84 1.37
CA TRP A 14 -61.32 -9.03 1.80
C TRP A 14 -60.37 -10.15 2.30
N THR A 15 -60.89 -11.25 2.85
CA THR A 15 -60.12 -12.37 3.44
C THR A 15 -60.75 -13.75 3.20
N ALA A 16 -59.93 -14.81 3.08
CA ALA A 16 -60.21 -16.24 3.35
C ALA A 16 -58.84 -17.00 3.47
N VAL A 17 -58.51 -17.93 4.39
CA VAL A 17 -59.22 -19.03 5.12
C VAL A 17 -59.34 -20.29 4.21
N VAL A 18 -58.82 -21.49 4.53
CA VAL A 18 -59.01 -22.42 5.69
C VAL A 18 -57.79 -23.37 5.91
N ALA A 19 -57.46 -23.75 7.16
CA ALA A 19 -57.00 -25.11 7.60
C ALA A 19 -56.87 -25.18 9.15
N SER A 20 -56.91 -26.37 9.78
CA SER A 20 -57.10 -26.47 11.26
C SER A 20 -56.69 -27.80 11.93
N LEU A 21 -56.47 -27.73 13.26
CA LEU A 21 -56.45 -28.79 14.30
C LEU A 21 -55.24 -29.75 14.39
N ALA A 22 -54.55 -29.74 15.55
CA ALA A 22 -54.34 -30.89 16.48
C ALA A 22 -53.07 -30.77 17.37
N LEU A 23 -53.21 -31.15 18.64
CA LEU A 23 -52.19 -31.34 19.70
C LEU A 23 -52.61 -32.63 20.47
N PRO A 24 -51.77 -33.29 21.32
CA PRO A 24 -50.33 -33.16 21.57
C PRO A 24 -49.60 -34.55 21.64
N PHE A 25 -48.39 -34.57 22.23
CA PHE A 25 -47.68 -35.74 22.80
C PHE A 25 -47.16 -36.86 21.86
N ALA A 26 -45.85 -36.82 21.62
CA ALA A 26 -44.98 -37.99 21.60
C ALA A 26 -43.57 -37.60 22.08
N MET A 27 -43.15 -38.09 23.25
CA MET A 27 -41.74 -38.02 23.65
C MET A 27 -41.00 -39.16 22.95
N LEU A 28 -40.20 -38.85 21.91
CA LEU A 28 -39.09 -39.73 21.55
C LEU A 28 -37.83 -39.26 22.27
N SER A 29 -37.18 -40.21 22.94
CA SER A 29 -35.88 -40.00 23.56
C SER A 29 -34.80 -39.88 22.48
N THR A 30 -34.49 -38.65 22.07
CA THR A 30 -33.14 -38.36 21.60
C THR A 30 -32.21 -38.54 22.80
N LEU A 31 -31.66 -39.75 22.95
CA LEU A 31 -30.43 -39.93 23.70
C LEU A 31 -29.45 -38.87 23.21
N PRO A 32 -28.71 -38.17 24.08
CA PRO A 32 -27.54 -37.46 23.61
C PRO A 32 -26.65 -38.51 22.94
N THR A 33 -26.41 -38.36 21.65
CA THR A 33 -25.18 -38.89 21.06
C THR A 33 -24.06 -38.44 21.97
N PRO A 34 -23.12 -39.33 22.39
CA PRO A 34 -22.00 -38.89 23.20
C PRO A 34 -21.36 -37.72 22.46
N ALA A 35 -21.32 -36.55 23.10
CA ALA A 35 -20.60 -35.42 22.56
C ALA A 35 -19.20 -35.93 22.29
N GLN A 36 -18.78 -35.91 21.02
CA GLN A 36 -17.44 -36.32 20.65
C GLN A 36 -16.52 -35.34 21.35
N ALA A 37 -15.93 -35.76 22.47
CA ALA A 37 -14.99 -34.96 23.23
C ALA A 37 -13.92 -34.54 22.22
N ALA A 38 -13.80 -33.23 21.98
CA ALA A 38 -13.07 -32.70 20.84
C ALA A 38 -11.70 -33.37 20.77
N ALA A 39 -11.49 -34.19 19.74
CA ALA A 39 -10.40 -35.16 19.74
C ALA A 39 -9.09 -34.39 19.90
N LEU A 40 -8.31 -34.70 20.94
CA LEU A 40 -7.20 -33.88 21.41
C LEU A 40 -6.24 -33.53 20.25
N GLN A 41 -6.38 -32.33 19.70
CA GLN A 41 -5.55 -31.87 18.58
C GLN A 41 -4.19 -31.47 19.16
N CYS A 42 -3.14 -32.18 18.76
CA CYS A 42 -1.78 -31.93 19.21
C CYS A 42 -0.76 -32.30 18.14
N SER A 43 0.35 -31.58 18.15
CA SER A 43 1.58 -31.94 17.44
C SER A 43 2.68 -32.24 18.46
N VAL A 44 3.57 -33.18 18.15
CA VAL A 44 4.72 -33.50 18.99
C VAL A 44 5.99 -33.44 18.17
N ASP A 45 6.79 -32.40 18.38
CA ASP A 45 8.11 -32.27 17.76
C ASP A 45 9.14 -33.08 18.56
N TYR A 46 9.92 -33.91 17.88
CA TYR A 46 10.95 -34.76 18.48
C TYR A 46 12.31 -34.46 17.83
N LYS A 47 13.26 -33.94 18.63
CA LYS A 47 14.61 -33.56 18.18
C LYS A 47 15.67 -34.29 19.00
N THR A 48 16.78 -34.69 18.37
CA THR A 48 17.85 -35.44 19.03
C THR A 48 19.23 -34.85 18.79
N ASN A 49 20.08 -34.89 19.82
CA ASN A 49 21.53 -34.73 19.71
C ASN A 49 22.19 -36.07 20.06
N ASP A 50 22.84 -36.71 19.10
CA ASP A 50 23.29 -38.11 19.15
C ASP A 50 24.81 -38.22 18.96
N TRP A 51 25.46 -39.06 19.79
CA TRP A 51 26.91 -39.32 19.77
C TRP A 51 27.25 -40.81 19.59
N GLY A 52 26.40 -41.59 18.92
CA GLY A 52 26.72 -42.95 18.42
C GLY A 52 26.60 -44.08 19.44
N SER A 53 26.33 -43.76 20.70
CA SER A 53 26.15 -44.71 21.82
C SER A 53 25.12 -44.24 22.85
N GLY A 54 24.70 -42.98 22.74
CA GLY A 54 23.65 -42.34 23.50
C GLY A 54 23.26 -41.04 22.81
N PHE A 55 22.16 -40.47 23.27
CA PHE A 55 21.62 -39.22 22.74
C PHE A 55 20.84 -38.48 23.84
N THR A 56 20.63 -37.18 23.66
CA THR A 56 19.51 -36.47 24.28
C THR A 56 18.39 -36.30 23.28
N ALA A 57 17.14 -36.45 23.72
CA ALA A 57 15.95 -36.11 22.96
C ALA A 57 15.20 -34.99 23.67
N ASP A 58 14.87 -33.93 22.95
CA ASP A 58 13.92 -32.91 23.37
C ASP A 58 12.60 -33.13 22.62
N VAL A 59 11.50 -33.07 23.36
CA VAL A 59 10.16 -33.44 22.91
C VAL A 59 9.19 -32.33 23.28
N THR A 60 8.66 -31.64 22.28
CA THR A 60 7.74 -30.50 22.46
C THR A 60 6.32 -30.92 22.13
N LEU A 61 5.44 -30.89 23.13
CA LEU A 61 4.00 -31.03 22.95
C LEU A 61 3.39 -29.65 22.70
N THR A 62 2.79 -29.45 21.52
CA THR A 62 2.00 -28.25 21.20
C THR A 62 0.52 -28.61 21.16
N ASN A 63 -0.30 -27.85 21.89
CA ASN A 63 -1.74 -27.93 21.81
C ASN A 63 -2.21 -27.25 20.53
N ARG A 64 -2.89 -28.00 19.66
CA ARG A 64 -3.46 -27.53 18.40
C ARG A 64 -5.00 -27.46 18.44
N GLY A 65 -5.59 -27.70 19.60
CA GLY A 65 -7.03 -27.59 19.84
C GLY A 65 -7.43 -26.23 20.39
N THR A 66 -8.75 -25.97 20.39
CA THR A 66 -9.35 -24.75 20.95
C THR A 66 -9.42 -24.74 22.48
N ASP A 67 -9.41 -25.92 23.11
CA ASP A 67 -9.51 -26.08 24.56
C ASP A 67 -8.12 -26.32 25.20
N PRO A 68 -7.85 -25.84 26.42
CA PRO A 68 -6.57 -26.02 27.10
C PRO A 68 -6.37 -27.46 27.62
N ILE A 69 -5.27 -28.11 27.24
CA ILE A 69 -4.88 -29.41 27.80
C ILE A 69 -4.60 -29.23 29.29
N SER A 70 -5.38 -29.88 30.16
CA SER A 70 -5.31 -29.73 31.61
C SER A 70 -4.78 -31.01 32.26
N GLY A 71 -3.47 -31.09 32.45
CA GLY A 71 -2.73 -32.31 32.73
C GLY A 71 -2.41 -33.09 31.45
N TRP A 72 -1.16 -33.53 31.29
CA TRP A 72 -0.74 -34.29 30.11
C TRP A 72 0.18 -35.46 30.46
N SER A 73 -0.10 -36.59 29.82
CA SER A 73 0.73 -37.80 29.81
C SER A 73 1.06 -38.13 28.37
N LEU A 74 2.29 -37.83 27.95
CA LEU A 74 2.81 -38.11 26.62
C LEU A 74 3.38 -39.52 26.57
N THR A 75 2.99 -40.29 25.56
CA THR A 75 3.43 -41.67 25.35
C THR A 75 3.94 -41.87 23.93
N TYR A 76 4.99 -42.66 23.78
CA TYR A 76 5.53 -43.11 22.50
C TYR A 76 6.34 -44.40 22.68
N SER A 77 6.81 -45.02 21.59
CA SER A 77 7.69 -46.20 21.66
C SER A 77 8.82 -46.10 20.65
N TYR A 78 10.01 -46.53 21.04
CA TYR A 78 11.09 -46.82 20.10
C TYR A 78 10.85 -48.19 19.45
N ALA A 79 11.48 -48.42 18.28
CA ALA A 79 11.54 -49.72 17.61
C ALA A 79 12.88 -50.47 17.83
N GLY A 80 13.79 -49.88 18.59
CA GLY A 80 15.15 -50.38 18.84
C GLY A 80 15.41 -50.70 20.31
N ASN A 81 16.68 -50.66 20.72
CA ASN A 81 17.11 -51.00 22.08
C ASN A 81 17.36 -49.80 23.00
N GLN A 82 16.87 -48.60 22.64
CA GLN A 82 17.05 -47.37 23.40
C GLN A 82 16.64 -47.53 24.88
N LYS A 83 17.48 -47.07 25.81
CA LYS A 83 17.26 -47.09 27.26
C LYS A 83 17.39 -45.71 27.89
N LEU A 84 16.35 -45.32 28.62
CA LEU A 84 16.24 -44.07 29.37
C LEU A 84 17.28 -44.05 30.51
N SER A 85 18.10 -43.01 30.53
CA SER A 85 19.11 -42.76 31.58
C SER A 85 18.63 -41.73 32.60
N ASN A 86 18.04 -40.63 32.14
CA ASN A 86 17.51 -39.54 32.97
C ASN A 86 16.54 -38.65 32.16
N GLY A 87 15.72 -37.83 32.81
CA GLY A 87 14.80 -36.88 32.16
C GLY A 87 14.54 -35.60 32.95
N TRP A 88 14.05 -34.55 32.27
CA TRP A 88 13.79 -33.22 32.81
C TRP A 88 12.50 -32.59 32.25
N ASN A 89 11.99 -31.57 32.94
CA ASN A 89 10.71 -30.87 32.68
C ASN A 89 9.45 -31.77 32.62
N GLY A 90 9.55 -32.99 33.13
CA GLY A 90 8.47 -33.99 33.19
C GLY A 90 8.92 -35.21 34.01
N SER A 91 7.99 -36.07 34.39
CA SER A 91 8.26 -37.34 35.06
C SER A 91 8.36 -38.46 34.02
N TRP A 92 9.59 -38.84 33.69
CA TRP A 92 9.92 -39.82 32.65
C TRP A 92 9.97 -41.24 33.20
N THR A 93 9.38 -42.19 32.48
CA THR A 93 9.42 -43.63 32.77
C THR A 93 9.55 -44.44 31.47
N GLN A 94 10.12 -45.63 31.56
CA GLN A 94 10.22 -46.58 30.45
C GLN A 94 9.72 -47.97 30.85
N SER A 95 8.90 -48.59 29.99
CA SER A 95 8.49 -49.99 30.11
C SER A 95 8.77 -50.73 28.79
N GLY A 96 9.74 -51.64 28.80
CA GLY A 96 10.19 -52.34 27.58
C GLY A 96 10.81 -51.38 26.56
N GLN A 97 10.03 -51.03 25.53
CA GLN A 97 10.33 -50.05 24.47
C GLN A 97 9.48 -48.77 24.56
N GLN A 98 8.41 -48.77 25.37
CA GLN A 98 7.50 -47.64 25.55
C GLN A 98 8.07 -46.62 26.53
N ILE A 99 7.94 -45.35 26.20
CA ILE A 99 8.22 -44.20 27.05
C ILE A 99 6.90 -43.55 27.47
N THR A 100 6.80 -43.17 28.73
CA THR A 100 5.70 -42.35 29.27
C THR A 100 6.29 -41.16 30.03
N VAL A 101 5.84 -39.96 29.68
CA VAL A 101 6.25 -38.69 30.29
C VAL A 101 5.02 -37.97 30.82
N ASN A 102 4.93 -37.82 32.13
CA ASN A 102 3.86 -37.04 32.75
C ASN A 102 4.32 -35.61 33.01
N ASN A 103 3.40 -34.65 32.95
CA ASN A 103 3.71 -33.24 33.20
C ASN A 103 4.36 -32.99 34.58
N ALA A 104 5.19 -31.94 34.65
CA ALA A 104 5.57 -31.34 35.92
C ALA A 104 4.43 -30.44 36.45
N SER A 105 4.51 -30.01 37.71
CA SER A 105 3.47 -29.18 38.33
C SER A 105 3.32 -27.80 37.68
N TYR A 106 4.40 -27.23 37.14
CA TYR A 106 4.44 -25.89 36.56
C TYR A 106 4.10 -25.83 35.06
N ASN A 107 4.12 -26.96 34.35
CA ASN A 107 3.76 -27.07 32.93
C ASN A 107 2.55 -27.99 32.71
N ALA A 108 1.71 -28.16 33.74
CA ALA A 108 0.53 -29.04 33.72
C ALA A 108 -0.54 -28.60 32.70
N THR A 109 -0.70 -27.30 32.49
CA THR A 109 -1.69 -26.75 31.56
C THR A 109 -1.03 -26.25 30.29
N VAL A 110 -1.53 -26.69 29.13
CA VAL A 110 -1.10 -26.22 27.80
C VAL A 110 -2.29 -25.51 27.14
N ALA A 111 -2.25 -24.18 27.11
CA ALA A 111 -3.30 -23.37 26.48
C ALA A 111 -3.42 -23.66 24.97
N ALA A 112 -4.53 -23.28 24.34
CA ALA A 112 -4.70 -23.39 22.88
C ALA A 112 -3.54 -22.68 22.16
N GLY A 113 -2.96 -23.34 21.15
CA GLY A 113 -1.77 -22.85 20.41
C GLY A 113 -0.44 -22.92 21.18
N ALA A 114 -0.44 -23.06 22.51
CA ALA A 114 0.77 -23.07 23.33
C ALA A 114 1.51 -24.42 23.29
N ALA A 115 2.78 -24.40 23.67
CA ALA A 115 3.67 -25.56 23.66
C ALA A 115 4.44 -25.74 24.98
N VAL A 116 4.81 -26.98 25.28
CA VAL A 116 5.65 -27.38 26.43
C VAL A 116 6.73 -28.37 26.01
N THR A 117 7.98 -28.07 26.34
CA THR A 117 9.13 -28.92 25.98
C THR A 117 9.67 -29.69 27.20
N THR A 118 9.82 -31.00 27.02
CA THR A 118 10.42 -31.93 27.99
C THR A 118 11.50 -32.75 27.30
N GLY A 119 12.59 -33.06 28.01
CA GLY A 119 13.72 -33.76 27.40
C GLY A 119 14.29 -34.87 28.28
N ALA A 120 15.04 -35.78 27.66
CA ALA A 120 15.65 -36.92 28.33
C ALA A 120 16.94 -37.39 27.64
N GLN A 121 17.78 -38.08 28.41
CA GLN A 121 19.00 -38.73 27.93
C GLN A 121 18.78 -40.24 27.82
N PHE A 122 19.30 -40.83 26.74
CA PHE A 122 19.18 -42.25 26.42
C PHE A 122 20.53 -42.87 26.05
N THR A 123 20.63 -44.19 26.17
CA THR A 123 21.72 -45.04 25.64
C THR A 123 21.17 -46.05 24.65
N TYR A 124 21.96 -46.48 23.66
CA TYR A 124 21.54 -47.46 22.64
C TYR A 124 22.76 -48.14 22.00
N SER A 125 22.53 -49.09 21.08
CA SER A 125 23.59 -49.63 20.22
C SER A 125 23.08 -50.00 18.83
N GLY A 126 23.79 -49.61 17.78
CA GLY A 126 23.40 -49.87 16.39
C GLY A 126 22.71 -48.66 15.77
N THR A 127 21.41 -48.73 15.51
CA THR A 127 20.63 -47.66 14.85
C THR A 127 19.69 -46.95 15.83
N ASN A 128 19.77 -45.62 15.88
CA ASN A 128 18.83 -44.81 16.66
C ASN A 128 17.64 -44.35 15.79
N ALA A 129 16.68 -45.25 15.55
CA ALA A 129 15.44 -44.88 14.87
C ALA A 129 14.53 -44.05 15.80
N ALA A 130 14.12 -42.87 15.35
CA ALA A 130 13.18 -42.01 16.08
C ALA A 130 11.76 -42.65 16.16
N PRO A 131 10.95 -42.31 17.19
CA PRO A 131 9.56 -42.73 17.26
C PRO A 131 8.72 -42.11 16.14
N THR A 132 7.82 -42.89 15.55
CA THR A 132 6.94 -42.46 14.45
C THR A 132 5.49 -42.19 14.87
N SER A 133 5.18 -42.34 16.15
CA SER A 133 3.83 -42.11 16.70
C SER A 133 3.93 -41.68 18.16
N PHE A 134 3.14 -40.67 18.50
CA PHE A 134 3.05 -40.05 19.83
C PHE A 134 1.58 -39.92 20.21
N ALA A 135 1.23 -40.18 21.47
CA ALA A 135 -0.13 -40.01 21.99
C ALA A 135 -0.12 -39.31 23.34
N VAL A 136 -0.99 -38.31 23.51
CA VAL A 136 -1.16 -37.56 24.75
C VAL A 136 -2.50 -37.90 25.37
N ASN A 137 -2.51 -38.23 26.66
CA ASN A 137 -3.70 -38.65 27.41
C ASN A 137 -4.45 -39.83 26.74
N GLY A 138 -3.73 -40.67 25.99
CA GLY A 138 -4.28 -41.79 25.22
C GLY A 138 -4.75 -41.47 23.79
N THR A 139 -4.75 -40.20 23.38
CA THR A 139 -5.12 -39.77 22.01
C THR A 139 -3.88 -39.53 21.17
N THR A 140 -3.80 -40.14 19.98
CA THR A 140 -2.68 -39.93 19.04
C THR A 140 -2.61 -38.48 18.57
N CYS A 141 -1.44 -37.85 18.73
CA CYS A 141 -1.17 -36.52 18.19
C CYS A 141 -0.86 -36.63 16.70
N VAL A 142 -1.75 -36.10 15.86
CA VAL A 142 -1.68 -36.22 14.39
C VAL A 142 -1.32 -34.91 13.68
N GLY A 143 -1.13 -33.81 14.42
CA GLY A 143 -0.88 -32.47 13.86
C GLY A 143 -2.03 -31.49 14.11
N ALA A 144 -1.98 -30.35 13.43
CA ALA A 144 -3.10 -29.43 13.27
C ALA A 144 -3.68 -29.64 11.87
N HIS A 145 -4.97 -29.97 11.79
CA HIS A 145 -5.64 -30.24 10.51
C HIS A 145 -5.48 -29.06 9.54
N GLN A 146 -4.84 -29.32 8.40
CA GLN A 146 -4.53 -28.35 7.38
C GLN A 146 -5.78 -27.94 6.58
N PRO A 147 -6.07 -26.62 6.43
CA PRO A 147 -7.15 -26.13 5.57
C PRO A 147 -7.04 -26.63 4.11
N PRO A 148 -8.16 -26.69 3.37
CA PRO A 148 -8.14 -27.13 1.98
C PRO A 148 -7.49 -26.07 1.09
N VAL A 149 -6.70 -26.48 0.11
CA VAL A 149 -6.25 -25.57 -0.97
C VAL A 149 -7.37 -25.45 -2.00
N THR A 150 -7.65 -24.25 -2.51
CA THR A 150 -8.64 -24.04 -3.60
C THR A 150 -8.16 -23.04 -4.63
N VAL A 151 -8.55 -23.26 -5.89
CA VAL A 151 -8.24 -22.40 -7.03
C VAL A 151 -9.50 -22.23 -7.87
N LEU A 152 -9.92 -20.98 -8.10
CA LEU A 152 -10.93 -20.64 -9.10
C LEU A 152 -10.28 -20.78 -10.49
N THR A 153 -10.73 -21.76 -11.26
CA THR A 153 -10.16 -22.14 -12.58
C THR A 153 -11.03 -21.67 -13.76
N SER A 154 -12.25 -21.20 -13.48
CA SER A 154 -13.09 -20.42 -14.37
C SER A 154 -13.87 -19.41 -13.54
N PRO A 155 -14.09 -18.16 -14.00
CA PRO A 155 -13.59 -17.59 -15.26
C PRO A 155 -12.07 -17.36 -15.26
N THR A 156 -11.52 -16.87 -16.38
CA THR A 156 -10.15 -16.35 -16.46
C THR A 156 -10.11 -14.87 -16.09
N ALA A 157 -9.00 -14.38 -15.54
CA ALA A 157 -8.82 -12.94 -15.31
C ALA A 157 -8.95 -12.15 -16.63
N GLY A 158 -9.58 -10.97 -16.58
CA GLY A 158 -9.90 -10.19 -17.78
C GLY A 158 -10.88 -10.89 -18.74
N ALA A 159 -11.69 -11.83 -18.23
CA ALA A 159 -12.89 -12.26 -18.94
C ALA A 159 -13.94 -11.14 -18.90
N VAL A 160 -14.77 -11.09 -19.94
CA VAL A 160 -15.90 -10.16 -20.04
C VAL A 160 -17.14 -10.99 -20.29
N TYR A 161 -18.24 -10.68 -19.61
CA TYR A 161 -19.54 -11.36 -19.74
C TYR A 161 -20.66 -10.34 -20.01
N THR A 162 -21.83 -10.79 -20.45
CA THR A 162 -23.01 -9.92 -20.61
C THR A 162 -23.84 -9.86 -19.34
N LEU A 163 -24.47 -8.73 -19.06
CA LEU A 163 -25.55 -8.59 -18.10
C LEU A 163 -26.67 -9.62 -18.39
N GLY A 164 -26.81 -10.62 -17.53
CA GLY A 164 -27.78 -11.70 -17.68
C GLY A 164 -27.26 -12.95 -18.40
N ASP A 165 -26.02 -12.95 -18.93
CA ASP A 165 -25.29 -14.20 -19.09
C ASP A 165 -25.05 -14.80 -17.70
N ALA A 166 -24.93 -16.13 -17.63
CA ALA A 166 -24.47 -16.79 -16.41
C ALA A 166 -22.95 -16.99 -16.47
N VAL A 167 -22.22 -16.44 -15.50
CA VAL A 167 -20.77 -16.58 -15.40
C VAL A 167 -20.44 -18.01 -14.94
N PRO A 168 -19.67 -18.79 -15.73
CA PRO A 168 -19.25 -20.13 -15.35
C PRO A 168 -18.10 -20.04 -14.35
N LEU A 169 -18.44 -20.25 -13.09
CA LEU A 169 -17.49 -20.43 -12.00
C LEU A 169 -17.14 -21.91 -11.88
N ALA A 170 -15.86 -22.23 -11.85
CA ALA A 170 -15.37 -23.59 -11.63
C ALA A 170 -14.19 -23.55 -10.68
N ALA A 171 -14.15 -24.45 -9.70
CA ALA A 171 -13.06 -24.49 -8.73
C ALA A 171 -12.52 -25.92 -8.53
N THR A 172 -11.20 -26.01 -8.44
CA THR A 172 -10.51 -27.21 -7.98
C THR A 172 -10.07 -26.99 -6.55
N ALA A 173 -10.46 -27.89 -5.64
CA ALA A 173 -9.98 -27.87 -4.27
C ALA A 173 -9.43 -29.24 -3.86
N ALA A 174 -8.40 -29.22 -3.01
CA ALA A 174 -7.75 -30.39 -2.44
C ALA A 174 -7.74 -30.26 -0.91
N ALA A 175 -8.35 -31.22 -0.23
CA ALA A 175 -8.26 -31.33 1.22
C ALA A 175 -6.95 -32.03 1.62
N ALA A 176 -6.40 -31.63 2.75
CA ALA A 176 -5.21 -32.23 3.34
C ALA A 176 -5.57 -33.24 4.44
N ASP A 177 -4.55 -33.87 5.05
CA ASP A 177 -4.64 -34.73 6.25
C ASP A 177 -5.68 -35.88 6.20
N ASN A 178 -6.02 -36.34 4.99
CA ASN A 178 -7.05 -37.35 4.70
C ASN A 178 -8.51 -36.88 4.94
N ALA A 179 -8.73 -35.58 5.12
CA ALA A 179 -10.06 -35.00 5.01
C ALA A 179 -10.56 -35.01 3.55
N THR A 180 -11.83 -34.71 3.33
CA THR A 180 -12.44 -34.54 2.00
C THR A 180 -13.09 -33.17 1.90
N ILE A 181 -13.06 -32.54 0.72
CA ILE A 181 -13.81 -31.30 0.47
C ILE A 181 -15.31 -31.56 0.69
N SER A 182 -15.95 -30.77 1.55
CA SER A 182 -17.38 -30.89 1.91
C SER A 182 -18.27 -29.94 1.11
N LYS A 183 -17.75 -28.76 0.74
CA LYS A 183 -18.36 -27.80 -0.18
C LYS A 183 -17.34 -26.81 -0.75
N ILE A 184 -17.69 -26.17 -1.85
CA ILE A 184 -17.13 -24.89 -2.28
C ILE A 184 -18.26 -23.86 -2.36
N GLU A 185 -18.03 -22.69 -1.79
CA GLU A 185 -18.84 -21.49 -1.94
C GLU A 185 -18.19 -20.55 -2.96
N PHE A 186 -18.99 -19.85 -3.76
CA PHE A 186 -18.50 -18.89 -4.74
C PHE A 186 -19.05 -17.50 -4.46
N TYR A 187 -18.23 -16.47 -4.63
CA TYR A 187 -18.50 -15.09 -4.25
C TYR A 187 -18.23 -14.11 -5.39
N ASP A 188 -18.97 -13.00 -5.37
CA ASP A 188 -18.70 -11.74 -6.07
C ASP A 188 -18.41 -10.67 -5.03
N ASP A 189 -17.16 -10.23 -4.94
CA ASP A 189 -16.57 -9.50 -3.82
C ASP A 189 -16.85 -10.21 -2.49
N THR A 190 -17.80 -9.69 -1.69
CA THR A 190 -18.26 -10.28 -0.42
C THR A 190 -19.63 -10.98 -0.52
N THR A 191 -20.29 -10.92 -1.67
CA THR A 191 -21.64 -11.46 -1.90
C THR A 191 -21.58 -12.94 -2.28
N LEU A 192 -22.15 -13.82 -1.44
CA LEU A 192 -22.28 -15.24 -1.75
C LEU A 192 -23.21 -15.46 -2.95
N LEU A 193 -22.67 -16.00 -4.04
CA LEU A 193 -23.39 -16.35 -5.26
C LEU A 193 -24.06 -17.73 -5.18
N GLY A 194 -23.43 -18.67 -4.46
CA GLY A 194 -23.94 -20.03 -4.31
C GLY A 194 -22.93 -21.02 -3.75
N THR A 195 -23.35 -22.28 -3.62
CA THR A 195 -22.59 -23.36 -2.98
C THR A 195 -22.75 -24.65 -3.79
N ASP A 196 -21.65 -25.38 -3.99
CA ASP A 196 -21.62 -26.73 -4.55
C ASP A 196 -21.00 -27.71 -3.54
N THR A 197 -21.64 -28.85 -3.31
CA THR A 197 -21.19 -29.92 -2.38
C THR A 197 -20.55 -31.11 -3.10
N SER A 198 -20.33 -31.01 -4.43
CA SER A 198 -19.97 -32.15 -5.28
C SER A 198 -18.89 -31.79 -6.31
N ALA A 199 -17.77 -32.53 -6.31
CA ALA A 199 -16.77 -32.41 -7.37
C ALA A 199 -17.30 -32.97 -8.71
N PRO A 200 -17.03 -32.33 -9.87
CA PRO A 200 -16.28 -31.08 -10.04
C PRO A 200 -17.10 -29.84 -9.64
N TYR A 201 -16.55 -29.03 -8.74
CA TYR A 201 -17.28 -27.92 -8.13
C TYR A 201 -17.51 -26.79 -9.14
N THR A 202 -18.77 -26.48 -9.39
CA THR A 202 -19.17 -25.45 -10.37
C THR A 202 -20.38 -24.64 -9.91
N LEU A 203 -20.43 -23.39 -10.33
CA LEU A 203 -21.62 -22.54 -10.21
C LEU A 203 -21.82 -21.78 -11.53
N SER A 204 -23.08 -21.52 -11.88
CA SER A 204 -23.42 -20.66 -13.00
C SER A 204 -24.06 -19.39 -12.43
N ALA A 205 -23.24 -18.38 -12.12
CA ALA A 205 -23.69 -17.18 -11.42
C ALA A 205 -24.41 -16.24 -12.37
N SER A 206 -25.70 -16.04 -12.15
CA SER A 206 -26.57 -15.18 -12.96
C SER A 206 -26.98 -13.92 -12.20
N GLY A 207 -27.07 -12.80 -12.89
CA GLY A 207 -27.60 -11.56 -12.30
C GLY A 207 -26.57 -10.69 -11.58
N LEU A 208 -25.27 -10.89 -11.87
CA LEU A 208 -24.24 -9.90 -11.60
C LEU A 208 -24.61 -8.56 -12.25
N ALA A 209 -24.17 -7.45 -11.66
CA ALA A 209 -24.47 -6.10 -12.10
C ALA A 209 -23.75 -5.73 -13.42
N VAL A 210 -23.74 -4.45 -13.81
CA VAL A 210 -22.85 -3.94 -14.86
C VAL A 210 -21.68 -3.24 -14.19
N GLY A 211 -20.46 -3.72 -14.39
CA GLY A 211 -19.27 -3.21 -13.73
C GLY A 211 -18.07 -4.15 -13.83
N SER A 212 -17.02 -3.85 -13.07
CA SER A 212 -15.99 -4.83 -12.71
C SER A 212 -16.46 -5.65 -11.51
N HIS A 213 -15.96 -6.88 -11.39
CA HIS A 213 -16.37 -7.87 -10.39
C HIS A 213 -15.16 -8.70 -9.93
N SER A 214 -15.00 -8.95 -8.63
CA SER A 214 -13.89 -9.73 -8.08
C SER A 214 -14.38 -11.11 -7.61
N LEU A 215 -14.17 -12.14 -8.43
CA LEU A 215 -14.76 -13.47 -8.20
C LEU A 215 -13.85 -14.39 -7.39
N VAL A 216 -14.39 -15.05 -6.37
CA VAL A 216 -13.64 -15.90 -5.42
C VAL A 216 -14.32 -17.25 -5.22
N ALA A 217 -13.54 -18.33 -5.08
CA ALA A 217 -14.01 -19.63 -4.59
C ALA A 217 -13.46 -19.93 -3.19
N LYS A 218 -14.34 -20.27 -2.24
CA LYS A 218 -14.00 -20.65 -0.86
C LYS A 218 -14.35 -22.11 -0.60
N ALA A 219 -13.34 -22.97 -0.49
CA ALA A 219 -13.52 -24.38 -0.19
C ALA A 219 -13.59 -24.65 1.30
N TYR A 220 -14.34 -25.68 1.69
CA TYR A 220 -14.48 -26.20 3.04
C TYR A 220 -14.26 -27.71 3.02
N ASP A 221 -13.75 -28.29 4.10
CA ASP A 221 -13.55 -29.74 4.22
C ASP A 221 -14.49 -30.42 5.23
N SER A 222 -14.30 -31.73 5.40
CA SER A 222 -15.09 -32.62 6.26
C SER A 222 -14.79 -32.49 7.76
N LEU A 223 -13.74 -31.75 8.13
CA LEU A 223 -13.34 -31.47 9.52
C LEU A 223 -13.64 -30.02 9.92
N GLY A 224 -14.02 -29.18 8.95
CA GLY A 224 -14.60 -27.85 9.16
C GLY A 224 -13.67 -26.68 8.87
N ALA A 225 -12.44 -26.93 8.41
CA ALA A 225 -11.55 -25.86 7.95
C ALA A 225 -11.93 -25.39 6.53
N SER A 226 -11.48 -24.19 6.16
CA SER A 226 -11.82 -23.55 4.89
C SER A 226 -10.72 -22.61 4.40
N ALA A 227 -10.60 -22.41 3.09
CA ALA A 227 -9.74 -21.37 2.51
C ALA A 227 -10.33 -20.80 1.21
N SER A 228 -9.93 -19.58 0.85
CA SER A 228 -10.29 -18.90 -0.40
C SER A 228 -9.22 -19.06 -1.49
N SER A 229 -9.63 -18.88 -2.75
CA SER A 229 -8.74 -18.70 -3.89
C SER A 229 -8.34 -17.24 -4.05
N VAL A 230 -7.22 -17.00 -4.76
CA VAL A 230 -6.89 -15.74 -5.45
C VAL A 230 -8.11 -15.22 -6.22
N PRO A 231 -8.37 -13.90 -6.32
CA PRO A 231 -9.58 -13.39 -6.94
C PRO A 231 -9.41 -13.36 -8.46
N VAL A 232 -10.52 -13.46 -9.18
CA VAL A 232 -10.55 -13.33 -10.63
C VAL A 232 -11.37 -12.11 -11.01
N GLY A 233 -10.66 -11.03 -11.32
CA GLY A 233 -11.26 -9.82 -11.89
C GLY A 233 -11.88 -10.10 -13.25
N ILE A 234 -13.18 -9.81 -13.40
CA ILE A 234 -13.91 -9.82 -14.68
C ILE A 234 -14.64 -8.49 -14.89
N THR A 235 -15.18 -8.29 -16.08
CA THR A 235 -16.14 -7.21 -16.36
C THR A 235 -17.47 -7.79 -16.83
N VAL A 236 -18.59 -7.35 -16.26
CA VAL A 236 -19.92 -7.63 -16.80
C VAL A 236 -20.40 -6.39 -17.55
N ALA A 237 -20.49 -6.50 -18.87
CA ALA A 237 -20.92 -5.43 -19.77
C ALA A 237 -22.45 -5.43 -19.91
N SER A 238 -23.06 -4.26 -20.15
CA SER A 238 -24.52 -4.10 -20.32
C SER A 238 -25.11 -4.77 -21.57
N GLY A 239 -24.26 -5.31 -22.43
CA GLY A 239 -24.56 -6.11 -23.62
C GLY A 239 -23.30 -6.91 -24.00
N PRO A 240 -23.37 -7.88 -24.92
CA PRO A 240 -22.18 -8.60 -25.38
C PRO A 240 -21.16 -7.62 -25.95
N ALA A 241 -19.87 -7.85 -25.81
CA ALA A 241 -18.83 -6.88 -26.13
C ALA A 241 -17.78 -7.41 -27.11
N VAL A 242 -17.24 -6.51 -27.93
CA VAL A 242 -15.92 -6.68 -28.54
C VAL A 242 -14.88 -6.30 -27.49
N VAL A 243 -13.85 -7.13 -27.31
CA VAL A 243 -12.79 -6.93 -26.31
C VAL A 243 -11.44 -6.86 -27.03
N ALA A 244 -10.70 -5.77 -26.82
CA ALA A 244 -9.34 -5.60 -27.34
C ALA A 244 -8.29 -6.02 -26.30
N SER A 245 -7.12 -6.46 -26.76
CA SER A 245 -5.99 -6.80 -25.87
C SER A 245 -5.24 -5.60 -25.29
N THR A 246 -5.55 -4.38 -25.73
CA THR A 246 -5.08 -3.12 -25.16
C THR A 246 -6.03 -1.98 -25.55
N ASN A 247 -6.09 -0.92 -24.75
CA ASN A 247 -6.76 0.34 -25.05
C ASN A 247 -5.84 1.37 -25.74
N GLN A 248 -4.52 1.11 -25.77
CA GLN A 248 -3.46 2.01 -26.22
C GLN A 248 -2.45 1.27 -27.10
N LEU A 249 -2.01 1.87 -28.21
CA LEU A 249 -1.04 1.25 -29.13
C LEU A 249 -0.05 2.27 -29.70
N ALA A 250 1.24 2.08 -29.44
CA ALA A 250 2.29 2.77 -30.18
C ALA A 250 2.38 2.24 -31.62
N VAL A 251 2.47 3.14 -32.60
CA VAL A 251 2.79 2.79 -33.99
C VAL A 251 3.92 3.70 -34.47
N GLN A 252 5.10 3.10 -34.68
CA GLN A 252 6.25 3.83 -35.20
C GLN A 252 6.05 4.25 -36.66
N GLN A 253 6.50 5.46 -37.01
CA GLN A 253 6.48 5.98 -38.39
C GLN A 253 7.03 4.97 -39.40
N GLY A 254 6.27 4.70 -40.45
CA GLY A 254 6.59 3.74 -41.51
C GLY A 254 6.59 2.28 -41.06
N LYS A 255 6.04 1.95 -39.89
CA LYS A 255 5.91 0.60 -39.33
C LYS A 255 4.43 0.21 -39.14
N THR A 256 4.25 -1.03 -38.73
CA THR A 256 2.97 -1.60 -38.28
C THR A 256 2.96 -1.77 -36.77
N GLY A 257 1.84 -1.42 -36.13
CA GLY A 257 1.45 -1.90 -34.80
C GLY A 257 0.34 -2.94 -34.94
N THR A 258 0.14 -3.79 -33.95
CA THR A 258 -0.96 -4.77 -33.96
C THR A 258 -1.52 -4.94 -32.56
N TYR A 259 -2.85 -4.97 -32.47
CA TYR A 259 -3.58 -5.41 -31.29
C TYR A 259 -4.49 -6.58 -31.69
N THR A 260 -5.07 -7.27 -30.71
CA THR A 260 -5.98 -8.40 -30.99
C THR A 260 -7.38 -8.12 -30.47
N LEU A 261 -8.37 -8.76 -31.08
CA LEU A 261 -9.77 -8.74 -30.70
C LEU A 261 -10.28 -10.14 -30.37
N LYS A 262 -11.15 -10.23 -29.37
CA LYS A 262 -12.04 -11.36 -29.06
C LYS A 262 -13.46 -10.82 -28.80
N LEU A 263 -14.46 -11.70 -28.69
CA LEU A 263 -15.76 -11.34 -28.11
C LEU A 263 -15.80 -11.68 -26.60
N SER A 264 -16.73 -11.07 -25.86
CA SER A 264 -17.03 -11.42 -24.46
C SER A 264 -17.74 -12.76 -24.33
N THR A 265 -18.69 -13.02 -25.23
CA THR A 265 -19.66 -14.11 -25.13
C THR A 265 -19.71 -14.87 -26.45
N GLN A 266 -19.98 -16.18 -26.38
CA GLN A 266 -20.23 -17.02 -27.56
C GLN A 266 -21.45 -16.51 -28.33
N PRO A 267 -21.31 -16.07 -29.59
CA PRO A 267 -22.45 -15.60 -30.37
C PRO A 267 -23.24 -16.80 -30.92
N SER A 268 -24.55 -16.62 -31.13
CA SER A 268 -25.45 -17.66 -31.67
C SER A 268 -25.31 -17.87 -33.19
N ALA A 269 -24.65 -16.95 -33.89
CA ALA A 269 -24.30 -17.00 -35.30
C ALA A 269 -22.97 -16.27 -35.52
N SER A 270 -22.39 -16.33 -36.72
CA SER A 270 -21.15 -15.59 -37.02
C SER A 270 -21.35 -14.08 -36.95
N VAL A 271 -20.57 -13.41 -36.11
CA VAL A 271 -20.54 -11.95 -35.95
C VAL A 271 -19.35 -11.39 -36.74
N THR A 272 -19.62 -10.41 -37.61
CA THR A 272 -18.57 -9.63 -38.27
C THR A 272 -18.30 -8.37 -37.47
N VAL A 273 -17.09 -8.27 -36.90
CA VAL A 273 -16.58 -7.06 -36.27
C VAL A 273 -15.87 -6.23 -37.33
N THR A 274 -16.29 -4.97 -37.49
CA THR A 274 -15.68 -4.00 -38.41
C THR A 274 -14.89 -2.98 -37.61
N THR A 275 -13.62 -2.79 -37.99
CA THR A 275 -12.70 -1.89 -37.30
C THR A 275 -12.35 -0.70 -38.18
N ALA A 276 -12.64 0.51 -37.69
CA ALA A 276 -12.43 1.75 -38.43
C ALA A 276 -11.83 2.84 -37.53
N ARG A 277 -11.05 3.76 -38.12
CA ARG A 277 -10.65 5.00 -37.47
C ARG A 277 -11.85 5.94 -37.39
N THR A 278 -12.23 6.37 -36.19
CA THR A 278 -13.36 7.29 -35.96
C THR A 278 -12.92 8.73 -35.70
N ALA A 279 -11.71 8.95 -35.18
CA ALA A 279 -11.19 10.28 -34.88
C ALA A 279 -9.65 10.36 -34.99
N GLY A 280 -9.12 11.59 -34.99
CA GLY A 280 -7.68 11.87 -34.85
C GLY A 280 -6.84 11.69 -36.12
N ASN A 281 -5.55 11.43 -35.92
CA ASN A 281 -4.49 11.43 -36.93
C ASN A 281 -4.84 10.56 -38.16
N THR A 282 -4.84 11.19 -39.34
CA THR A 282 -5.22 10.53 -40.60
C THR A 282 -4.14 9.63 -41.19
N GLY A 283 -2.89 9.72 -40.71
CA GLY A 283 -1.75 8.88 -41.10
C GLY A 283 -1.75 7.49 -40.45
N LEU A 284 -2.53 7.27 -39.39
CA LEU A 284 -2.77 5.94 -38.82
C LEU A 284 -3.95 5.27 -39.55
N THR A 285 -3.71 4.11 -40.14
CA THR A 285 -4.70 3.40 -40.99
C THR A 285 -4.80 1.92 -40.64
N VAL A 286 -5.99 1.31 -40.77
CA VAL A 286 -6.16 -0.14 -40.63
C VAL A 286 -5.71 -0.81 -41.93
N THR A 287 -4.70 -1.68 -41.86
CA THR A 287 -4.12 -2.39 -43.01
C THR A 287 -4.29 -3.90 -42.92
N GLY A 288 -4.60 -4.44 -41.74
CA GLY A 288 -5.06 -5.81 -41.53
C GLY A 288 -6.18 -5.86 -40.49
N GLY A 289 -7.12 -6.80 -40.61
CA GLY A 289 -8.20 -6.97 -39.62
C GLY A 289 -9.28 -5.88 -39.62
N ALA A 290 -9.43 -5.09 -40.70
CA ALA A 290 -10.52 -4.11 -40.83
C ALA A 290 -11.93 -4.74 -40.82
N SER A 291 -12.02 -6.03 -41.13
CA SER A 291 -13.21 -6.86 -40.93
C SER A 291 -12.76 -8.24 -40.46
N LEU A 292 -13.25 -8.66 -39.29
CA LEU A 292 -12.92 -9.94 -38.64
C LEU A 292 -14.21 -10.70 -38.35
N THR A 293 -14.19 -12.03 -38.50
CA THR A 293 -15.39 -12.87 -38.32
C THR A 293 -15.21 -13.81 -37.14
N PHE A 294 -16.07 -13.63 -36.14
CA PHE A 294 -16.14 -14.42 -34.93
C PHE A 294 -17.35 -15.35 -35.00
N THR A 295 -17.08 -16.63 -35.24
CA THR A 295 -18.08 -17.72 -35.27
C THR A 295 -18.38 -18.19 -33.84
N PRO A 296 -19.45 -18.98 -33.64
CA PRO A 296 -19.69 -19.66 -32.36
C PRO A 296 -18.52 -20.58 -31.91
N SER A 297 -17.56 -20.91 -32.79
CA SER A 297 -16.41 -21.79 -32.50
C SER A 297 -15.06 -21.09 -32.36
N ASN A 298 -14.92 -19.80 -32.69
CA ASN A 298 -13.66 -19.05 -32.55
C ASN A 298 -13.80 -17.67 -31.87
N TRP A 299 -14.97 -17.36 -31.30
CA TRP A 299 -15.29 -16.05 -30.69
C TRP A 299 -14.28 -15.57 -29.63
N SER A 300 -13.74 -16.49 -28.84
CA SER A 300 -12.74 -16.23 -27.78
C SER A 300 -11.30 -16.30 -28.29
N THR A 301 -11.08 -16.76 -29.52
CA THR A 301 -9.75 -16.81 -30.16
C THR A 301 -9.36 -15.41 -30.61
N ALA A 302 -8.24 -14.91 -30.10
CA ALA A 302 -7.69 -13.61 -30.47
C ALA A 302 -7.42 -13.52 -31.99
N GLN A 303 -7.98 -12.50 -32.65
CA GLN A 303 -7.76 -12.20 -34.06
C GLN A 303 -7.11 -10.82 -34.22
N ASN A 304 -6.09 -10.72 -35.09
CA ASN A 304 -5.26 -9.51 -35.20
C ASN A 304 -5.94 -8.37 -35.98
N VAL A 305 -5.87 -7.16 -35.42
CA VAL A 305 -6.02 -5.89 -36.14
C VAL A 305 -4.64 -5.26 -36.28
N THR A 306 -4.21 -5.02 -37.52
CA THR A 306 -2.92 -4.39 -37.83
C THR A 306 -3.15 -2.96 -38.31
N LEU A 307 -2.47 -2.03 -37.67
CA LEU A 307 -2.45 -0.61 -38.04
C LEU A 307 -1.10 -0.26 -38.68
N THR A 308 -1.09 0.63 -39.66
CA THR A 308 0.13 1.21 -40.25
C THR A 308 0.14 2.72 -40.04
N ALA A 309 1.30 3.25 -39.64
CA ALA A 309 1.57 4.68 -39.63
C ALA A 309 2.22 5.15 -40.93
N ASN A 310 2.01 6.41 -41.28
CA ASN A 310 2.74 7.09 -42.36
C ASN A 310 4.24 7.15 -42.06
N ALA A 311 5.05 7.44 -43.08
CA ALA A 311 6.49 7.65 -42.91
C ALA A 311 6.85 8.94 -42.15
N ALA A 312 5.88 9.83 -41.91
CA ALA A 312 6.00 11.03 -41.11
C ALA A 312 4.61 11.52 -40.68
N GLY A 313 4.51 11.96 -39.42
CA GLY A 313 3.26 12.36 -38.74
C GLY A 313 3.45 12.28 -37.23
N THR A 314 2.52 12.84 -36.46
CA THR A 314 2.53 12.76 -34.98
C THR A 314 1.10 12.75 -34.44
N GLY A 315 0.95 12.24 -33.22
CA GLY A 315 -0.30 12.29 -32.47
C GLY A 315 -1.23 11.11 -32.73
N ALA A 316 -2.30 11.07 -31.94
CA ALA A 316 -3.16 9.90 -31.79
C ALA A 316 -4.37 9.87 -32.74
N ALA A 317 -4.87 8.65 -32.98
CA ALA A 317 -6.11 8.35 -33.67
C ALA A 317 -6.91 7.29 -32.92
N THR A 318 -8.23 7.48 -32.86
CA THR A 318 -9.15 6.55 -32.21
C THR A 318 -9.67 5.54 -33.23
N PHE A 319 -9.54 4.26 -32.90
CA PHE A 319 -10.07 3.14 -33.66
C PHE A 319 -11.19 2.46 -32.87
N GLU A 320 -12.33 2.27 -33.51
CA GLU A 320 -13.47 1.56 -32.93
C GLU A 320 -13.69 0.25 -33.67
N SER A 321 -13.78 -0.82 -32.89
CA SER A 321 -14.08 -2.17 -33.37
C SER A 321 -15.53 -2.49 -33.00
N THR A 322 -16.40 -2.57 -34.01
CA THR A 322 -17.86 -2.49 -33.86
C THR A 322 -18.57 -3.68 -34.48
N ALA A 323 -19.66 -4.13 -33.86
CA ALA A 323 -20.58 -5.11 -34.44
C ALA A 323 -22.02 -4.84 -33.97
N THR A 324 -23.01 -5.20 -34.79
CA THR A 324 -24.43 -4.97 -34.48
C THR A 324 -24.84 -5.73 -33.23
N GLY A 325 -25.35 -5.01 -32.23
CA GLY A 325 -25.77 -5.59 -30.95
C GLY A 325 -24.63 -5.84 -29.96
N LEU A 326 -23.40 -5.42 -30.27
CA LEU A 326 -22.25 -5.51 -29.37
C LEU A 326 -21.79 -4.12 -28.89
N ALA A 327 -21.34 -4.04 -27.64
CA ALA A 327 -20.51 -2.94 -27.16
C ALA A 327 -19.18 -2.93 -27.92
N LYS A 328 -18.70 -1.74 -28.29
CA LYS A 328 -17.49 -1.55 -29.09
C LYS A 328 -16.22 -1.62 -28.24
N ALA A 329 -15.15 -2.20 -28.80
CA ALA A 329 -13.80 -1.95 -28.29
C ALA A 329 -13.29 -0.62 -28.88
N THR A 330 -12.59 0.18 -28.07
CA THR A 330 -11.96 1.43 -28.49
C THR A 330 -10.46 1.35 -28.20
N VAL A 331 -9.64 1.58 -29.23
CA VAL A 331 -8.18 1.61 -29.11
C VAL A 331 -7.67 2.95 -29.59
N THR A 332 -6.89 3.63 -28.75
CA THR A 332 -6.16 4.84 -29.13
C THR A 332 -4.79 4.43 -29.64
N ALA A 333 -4.51 4.66 -30.92
CA ALA A 333 -3.17 4.43 -31.47
C ALA A 333 -2.44 5.76 -31.62
N THR A 334 -1.15 5.81 -31.27
CA THR A 334 -0.32 7.03 -31.37
C THR A 334 0.79 6.83 -32.39
N GLU A 335 0.91 7.76 -33.34
CA GLU A 335 2.03 7.80 -34.28
C GLU A 335 3.26 8.41 -33.59
N ILE A 336 4.30 7.60 -33.40
CA ILE A 336 5.56 7.98 -32.73
C ILE A 336 6.75 7.90 -33.69
N ALA A 337 7.82 8.62 -33.37
CA ALA A 337 9.02 8.66 -34.20
C ALA A 337 9.69 7.27 -34.29
N GLY A 338 10.13 6.88 -35.49
CA GLY A 338 10.65 5.54 -35.77
C GLY A 338 11.95 5.14 -35.06
N SER A 339 12.61 6.07 -34.36
CA SER A 339 13.80 5.81 -33.53
C SER A 339 13.49 5.65 -32.03
N LYS A 340 12.28 6.01 -31.57
CA LYS A 340 11.91 5.96 -30.15
C LYS A 340 11.33 4.59 -29.84
N ALA A 341 12.15 3.70 -29.30
CA ALA A 341 11.72 2.37 -28.84
C ALA A 341 11.10 2.45 -27.44
N TYR A 342 11.57 3.36 -26.59
CA TYR A 342 11.13 3.44 -25.20
C TYR A 342 9.84 4.27 -25.03
N ASP A 343 9.53 5.22 -25.93
CA ASP A 343 8.18 5.82 -26.00
C ASP A 343 7.12 4.75 -26.35
N ALA A 344 7.49 3.69 -27.08
CA ALA A 344 6.59 2.55 -27.35
C ALA A 344 6.35 1.69 -26.10
N ARG A 345 7.42 1.40 -25.34
CA ARG A 345 7.34 0.70 -24.05
C ARG A 345 6.50 1.47 -23.02
N PHE A 346 6.66 2.79 -22.97
CA PHE A 346 5.81 3.66 -22.16
C PHE A 346 4.33 3.46 -22.51
N LEU A 347 3.96 3.55 -23.80
CA LEU A 347 2.55 3.51 -24.22
C LEU A 347 1.91 2.13 -24.01
N ASP A 348 2.67 1.05 -24.12
CA ASP A 348 2.18 -0.30 -23.82
C ASP A 348 1.94 -0.50 -22.32
N LEU A 349 2.92 -0.18 -21.46
CA LEU A 349 2.76 -0.28 -20.00
C LEU A 349 1.70 0.70 -19.47
N TYR A 350 1.63 1.93 -20.00
CA TYR A 350 0.54 2.86 -19.75
C TYR A 350 -0.83 2.27 -20.17
N GLY A 351 -0.86 1.50 -21.26
CA GLY A 351 -2.03 0.75 -21.70
C GLY A 351 -2.46 -0.31 -20.68
N LYS A 352 -1.50 -1.08 -20.14
CA LYS A 352 -1.77 -2.04 -19.04
C LYS A 352 -2.27 -1.34 -17.77
N ILE A 353 -1.60 -0.26 -17.33
CA ILE A 353 -1.97 0.50 -16.13
C ILE A 353 -3.38 1.09 -16.27
N THR A 354 -3.70 1.70 -17.41
CA THR A 354 -5.00 2.37 -17.64
C THR A 354 -6.09 1.46 -18.20
N ASN A 355 -5.87 0.14 -18.27
CA ASN A 355 -6.90 -0.83 -18.60
C ASN A 355 -7.77 -1.12 -17.35
N PRO A 356 -9.08 -0.82 -17.34
CA PRO A 356 -9.94 -1.08 -16.17
C PRO A 356 -10.00 -2.55 -15.77
N ALA A 357 -9.72 -3.48 -16.69
CA ALA A 357 -9.65 -4.92 -16.39
C ALA A 357 -8.38 -5.34 -15.61
N ASN A 358 -7.38 -4.45 -15.48
CA ASN A 358 -6.15 -4.68 -14.73
C ASN A 358 -6.19 -4.11 -13.29
N GLY A 359 -7.32 -3.55 -12.84
CA GLY A 359 -7.58 -3.28 -11.41
C GLY A 359 -6.83 -2.12 -10.75
N TYR A 360 -5.96 -1.37 -11.44
CA TYR A 360 -5.20 -0.25 -10.84
C TYR A 360 -6.01 0.92 -10.30
N PHE A 361 -7.29 1.03 -10.65
CA PHE A 361 -8.13 2.19 -10.34
C PHE A 361 -9.52 1.77 -9.85
N SER A 362 -10.07 2.53 -8.89
CA SER A 362 -11.48 2.43 -8.49
C SER A 362 -12.43 2.95 -9.58
N PRO A 363 -13.75 2.71 -9.48
CA PRO A 363 -14.75 3.26 -10.40
C PRO A 363 -14.71 4.79 -10.56
N GLU A 364 -14.23 5.51 -9.55
CA GLU A 364 -14.05 6.97 -9.53
C GLU A 364 -12.82 7.45 -10.34
N GLY A 365 -11.96 6.52 -10.77
CA GLY A 365 -10.67 6.82 -11.40
C GLY A 365 -9.54 7.12 -10.41
N ILE A 366 -9.69 6.72 -9.15
CA ILE A 366 -8.69 6.89 -8.09
C ILE A 366 -7.69 5.73 -8.18
N PRO A 367 -6.37 5.98 -8.25
CA PRO A 367 -5.39 4.90 -8.25
C PRO A 367 -5.35 4.24 -6.86
N TYR A 368 -5.38 2.92 -6.79
CA TYR A 368 -5.07 2.19 -5.54
C TYR A 368 -3.55 2.23 -5.27
N HIS A 369 -3.10 1.83 -4.07
CA HIS A 369 -1.67 1.62 -3.81
C HIS A 369 -1.13 0.43 -4.62
N SER A 370 -1.90 -0.66 -4.74
CA SER A 370 -1.61 -1.84 -5.57
C SER A 370 -2.88 -2.48 -6.12
N VAL A 371 -2.74 -3.30 -7.16
CA VAL A 371 -3.84 -4.15 -7.69
C VAL A 371 -4.18 -5.28 -6.70
N GLU A 372 -3.22 -5.72 -5.91
CA GLU A 372 -3.41 -6.72 -4.87
C GLU A 372 -3.86 -6.05 -3.56
N THR A 373 -4.94 -6.56 -2.96
CA THR A 373 -5.54 -6.06 -1.71
C THR A 373 -4.69 -6.33 -0.47
N LEU A 374 -4.01 -7.48 -0.41
CA LEU A 374 -3.17 -7.88 0.71
C LEU A 374 -1.75 -7.35 0.54
N ILE A 375 -1.49 -6.18 1.12
CA ILE A 375 -0.16 -5.59 1.24
C ILE A 375 -0.11 -4.71 2.49
N VAL A 376 1.03 -4.71 3.17
CA VAL A 376 1.28 -3.91 4.38
C VAL A 376 2.73 -3.41 4.31
N GLU A 377 2.94 -2.09 4.35
CA GLU A 377 4.30 -1.50 4.25
C GLU A 377 4.39 -0.02 4.63
N ALA A 378 3.37 0.78 4.30
CA ALA A 378 3.20 2.16 4.77
C ALA A 378 1.71 2.54 4.80
N PRO A 379 0.94 2.36 3.70
CA PRO A 379 -0.44 1.88 3.83
C PRO A 379 -0.44 0.46 4.42
N ASP A 380 -1.57 0.05 4.99
CA ASP A 380 -1.78 -1.26 5.60
C ASP A 380 -2.83 -2.13 4.89
N GLN A 381 -3.41 -1.63 3.79
CA GLN A 381 -4.21 -2.40 2.82
C GLN A 381 -4.05 -1.82 1.40
N GLY A 382 -4.04 -2.68 0.38
CA GLY A 382 -3.61 -2.30 -0.98
C GLY A 382 -4.57 -1.43 -1.80
N HIS A 383 -5.85 -1.44 -1.43
CA HIS A 383 -6.89 -0.55 -1.94
C HIS A 383 -7.10 0.69 -1.05
N GLU A 384 -6.25 0.92 -0.05
CA GLU A 384 -5.91 2.28 0.33
C GLU A 384 -5.19 2.97 -0.84
N THR A 385 -5.14 4.30 -0.80
CA THR A 385 -4.33 5.12 -1.70
C THR A 385 -3.62 6.20 -0.92
N THR A 386 -2.57 6.74 -1.52
CA THR A 386 -1.70 7.73 -0.92
C THR A 386 -1.58 8.97 -1.79
N SER A 387 -1.24 10.11 -1.17
CA SER A 387 -0.85 11.31 -1.92
C SER A 387 0.33 11.03 -2.88
N GLU A 388 1.17 10.05 -2.53
CA GLU A 388 2.20 9.53 -3.42
C GLU A 388 1.61 8.91 -4.69
N ALA A 389 0.66 7.98 -4.60
CA ALA A 389 0.01 7.38 -5.76
C ALA A 389 -0.65 8.44 -6.67
N TYR A 390 -1.34 9.43 -6.08
CA TYR A 390 -1.85 10.59 -6.83
C TYR A 390 -0.75 11.40 -7.52
N SER A 391 0.37 11.64 -6.85
CA SER A 391 1.51 12.38 -7.43
C SER A 391 2.19 11.62 -8.57
N TYR A 392 2.25 10.29 -8.49
CA TYR A 392 2.69 9.42 -9.58
C TYR A 392 1.71 9.37 -10.74
N LEU A 393 0.40 9.39 -10.49
CA LEU A 393 -0.61 9.48 -11.54
C LEU A 393 -0.43 10.78 -12.33
N LEU A 394 -0.30 11.92 -11.66
CA LEU A 394 -0.06 13.22 -12.30
C LEU A 394 1.22 13.22 -13.14
N TRP A 395 2.30 12.59 -12.67
CA TRP A 395 3.55 12.48 -13.42
C TRP A 395 3.43 11.56 -14.64
N LEU A 396 2.81 10.38 -14.48
CA LEU A 396 2.50 9.44 -15.56
C LEU A 396 1.68 10.11 -16.67
N GLN A 397 0.67 10.89 -16.29
CA GLN A 397 -0.16 11.63 -17.24
C GLN A 397 0.56 12.83 -17.88
N ALA A 398 1.53 13.45 -17.20
CA ALA A 398 2.39 14.45 -17.82
C ALA A 398 3.28 13.84 -18.93
N MET A 399 3.86 12.67 -18.68
CA MET A 399 4.66 11.94 -19.69
C MET A 399 3.79 11.43 -20.86
N TYR A 400 2.57 10.95 -20.59
CA TYR A 400 1.60 10.63 -21.64
C TYR A 400 1.26 11.86 -22.49
N GLY A 401 1.09 13.03 -21.87
CA GLY A 401 0.94 14.32 -22.56
C GLY A 401 2.14 14.68 -23.44
N LYS A 402 3.39 14.48 -22.95
CA LYS A 402 4.64 14.67 -23.73
C LYS A 402 4.69 13.78 -24.97
N ILE A 403 4.28 12.51 -24.87
CA ILE A 403 4.37 11.52 -25.96
C ILE A 403 3.23 11.65 -26.98
N THR A 404 2.00 11.84 -26.52
CA THR A 404 0.80 11.82 -27.37
C THR A 404 0.31 13.21 -27.80
N GLY A 405 0.63 14.23 -27.00
CA GLY A 405 0.04 15.56 -27.09
C GLY A 405 -1.38 15.68 -26.48
N ASP A 406 -1.90 14.66 -25.81
CA ASP A 406 -3.19 14.69 -25.12
C ASP A 406 -3.02 15.06 -23.64
N TRP A 407 -3.15 16.35 -23.34
CA TRP A 407 -3.11 16.89 -21.98
C TRP A 407 -4.42 16.74 -21.19
N THR A 408 -5.48 16.17 -21.79
CA THR A 408 -6.76 15.98 -21.09
C THR A 408 -6.63 15.03 -19.91
N LYS A 409 -5.70 14.07 -19.98
CA LYS A 409 -5.45 13.09 -18.90
C LYS A 409 -4.74 13.70 -17.70
N PHE A 410 -3.80 14.62 -17.93
CA PHE A 410 -3.11 15.36 -16.87
C PHE A 410 -4.10 16.24 -16.08
N ASN A 411 -4.95 16.98 -16.79
CA ASN A 411 -6.00 17.78 -16.17
C ASN A 411 -7.04 16.91 -15.45
N GLY A 412 -7.44 15.77 -16.05
CA GLY A 412 -8.36 14.81 -15.40
C GLY A 412 -7.80 14.24 -14.10
N ALA A 413 -6.52 13.84 -14.08
CA ALA A 413 -5.85 13.40 -12.85
C ALA A 413 -5.80 14.51 -11.79
N TRP A 414 -5.62 15.77 -12.21
CA TRP A 414 -5.68 16.91 -11.30
C TRP A 414 -7.07 17.07 -10.67
N ASP A 415 -8.13 17.00 -11.48
CA ASP A 415 -9.50 17.18 -11.00
C ASP A 415 -9.95 16.02 -10.08
N ILE A 416 -9.42 14.80 -10.27
CA ILE A 416 -9.63 13.66 -9.36
C ILE A 416 -8.89 13.91 -8.03
N MET A 417 -7.61 14.31 -8.06
CA MET A 417 -6.83 14.67 -6.86
C MET A 417 -7.48 15.80 -6.05
N GLU A 418 -7.92 16.88 -6.70
CA GLU A 418 -8.52 18.03 -6.03
C GLU A 418 -9.93 17.75 -5.50
N LYS A 419 -10.64 16.78 -6.07
CA LYS A 419 -11.94 16.33 -5.58
C LYS A 419 -11.83 15.37 -4.39
N TYR A 420 -10.84 14.48 -4.39
CA TYR A 420 -10.80 13.33 -3.48
C TYR A 420 -9.63 13.33 -2.49
N MET A 421 -8.46 13.92 -2.81
CA MET A 421 -7.29 13.87 -1.92
C MET A 421 -6.95 15.20 -1.25
N ILE A 422 -7.43 16.34 -1.78
CA ILE A 422 -7.35 17.65 -1.13
C ILE A 422 -8.66 17.90 -0.35
N PRO A 423 -8.64 18.02 0.99
CA PRO A 423 -9.85 18.26 1.78
C PRO A 423 -10.58 19.54 1.36
N THR A 424 -11.88 19.45 1.06
CA THR A 424 -12.70 20.60 0.67
C THR A 424 -13.05 21.47 1.89
N HIS A 425 -13.64 22.65 1.70
CA HIS A 425 -14.12 23.47 2.82
C HIS A 425 -15.15 22.74 3.71
N ALA A 426 -15.88 21.76 3.18
CA ALA A 426 -16.79 20.94 4.00
C ALA A 426 -16.04 19.93 4.90
N ASP A 427 -14.83 19.54 4.52
CA ASP A 427 -13.95 18.60 5.22
C ASP A 427 -13.06 19.28 6.27
N GLN A 428 -12.72 20.56 6.06
CA GLN A 428 -11.92 21.41 6.96
C GLN A 428 -12.61 22.75 7.34
N PRO A 429 -13.88 22.72 7.81
CA PRO A 429 -14.76 23.90 7.86
C PRO A 429 -14.40 24.99 8.87
N THR A 430 -13.60 24.67 9.90
CA THR A 430 -13.36 25.57 11.05
C THR A 430 -11.95 26.17 11.08
N ASN A 431 -11.23 26.17 9.94
CA ASN A 431 -9.97 26.92 9.78
C ASN A 431 -10.06 28.41 10.19
N SER A 432 -11.26 29.00 10.14
CA SER A 432 -11.52 30.38 10.60
C SER A 432 -11.30 30.62 12.10
N PHE A 433 -11.19 29.56 12.92
CA PHE A 433 -10.80 29.63 14.34
C PHE A 433 -9.28 29.57 14.56
N TYR A 434 -8.48 29.44 13.50
CA TYR A 434 -7.03 29.29 13.63
C TYR A 434 -6.36 30.58 14.10
N ASN A 435 -5.48 30.47 15.09
CA ASN A 435 -4.72 31.59 15.65
C ASN A 435 -3.23 31.43 15.35
N ALA A 436 -2.73 32.15 14.34
CA ALA A 436 -1.32 32.12 13.95
C ALA A 436 -0.33 32.53 15.08
N SER A 437 -0.79 33.27 16.11
CA SER A 437 0.02 33.62 17.29
C SER A 437 0.03 32.53 18.37
N LYS A 438 -0.78 31.49 18.24
CA LYS A 438 -0.75 30.27 19.06
C LYS A 438 -1.19 29.07 18.18
N PRO A 439 -0.33 28.64 17.23
CA PRO A 439 -0.72 27.74 16.14
C PRO A 439 -1.09 26.32 16.59
N ALA A 440 -0.60 25.88 17.76
CA ALA A 440 -0.97 24.60 18.38
C ALA A 440 -0.79 24.68 19.91
N THR A 441 -1.09 23.58 20.61
CA THR A 441 -0.59 23.31 21.97
C THR A 441 0.40 22.14 21.89
N TYR A 442 1.48 22.19 22.65
CA TYR A 442 2.54 21.18 22.62
C TYR A 442 2.10 19.85 23.26
N ALA A 443 2.47 18.74 22.63
CA ALA A 443 2.62 17.43 23.26
C ALA A 443 4.02 16.89 22.91
N PRO A 444 4.68 16.14 23.81
CA PRO A 444 5.90 15.40 23.45
C PRO A 444 5.56 14.25 22.50
N GLU A 445 6.46 13.93 21.57
CA GLU A 445 6.50 12.57 21.02
C GLU A 445 7.22 11.66 22.02
N LEU A 446 6.79 10.40 22.09
CA LEU A 446 7.29 9.39 23.02
C LEU A 446 7.91 8.24 22.21
N ASP A 447 8.75 7.41 22.82
CA ASP A 447 9.59 6.49 22.04
C ASP A 447 8.82 5.25 21.59
N THR A 448 7.81 4.82 22.35
CA THR A 448 7.06 3.58 22.15
C THR A 448 5.54 3.76 22.19
N PRO A 449 4.74 2.97 21.42
CA PRO A 449 3.29 3.08 21.40
C PRO A 449 2.63 2.94 22.78
N ASN A 450 3.25 2.20 23.71
CA ASN A 450 2.77 1.99 25.07
C ASN A 450 2.90 3.20 26.02
N GLU A 451 3.55 4.29 25.59
CA GLU A 451 3.63 5.54 26.37
C GLU A 451 2.48 6.52 26.05
N TYR A 452 1.73 6.26 24.97
CA TYR A 452 0.60 7.07 24.54
C TYR A 452 -0.70 6.71 25.29
N PRO A 453 -1.65 7.65 25.45
CA PRO A 453 -1.76 8.97 24.82
C PRO A 453 -0.78 10.04 25.35
N ALA A 454 -0.15 10.78 24.44
CA ALA A 454 0.78 11.85 24.76
C ALA A 454 0.06 13.09 25.30
N LYS A 455 0.36 13.50 26.52
CA LYS A 455 -0.36 14.58 27.22
C LYS A 455 -0.03 15.97 26.67
N LEU A 456 -1.05 16.80 26.47
CA LEU A 456 -0.90 18.24 26.17
C LEU A 456 -0.30 18.99 27.37
N ASP A 457 0.72 19.82 27.11
CA ASP A 457 1.32 20.72 28.09
C ASP A 457 1.22 22.19 27.64
N THR A 458 0.33 22.93 28.29
CA THR A 458 0.13 24.37 28.07
C THR A 458 1.23 25.26 28.67
N GLY A 459 2.15 24.69 29.47
CA GLY A 459 3.32 25.37 30.01
C GLY A 459 4.46 25.52 29.01
N VAL A 460 4.45 24.76 27.92
CA VAL A 460 5.43 24.85 26.83
C VAL A 460 5.02 25.93 25.83
N SER A 461 5.91 26.88 25.57
CA SER A 461 5.73 27.94 24.59
C SER A 461 5.83 27.42 23.15
N VAL A 462 4.91 27.84 22.29
CA VAL A 462 4.95 27.62 20.84
C VAL A 462 5.32 28.92 20.12
N GLY A 463 5.90 28.85 18.93
CA GLY A 463 6.17 30.03 18.09
C GLY A 463 4.95 30.54 17.33
N SER A 464 5.12 31.65 16.62
CA SER A 464 4.11 32.20 15.71
C SER A 464 4.28 31.64 14.28
N ASP A 465 3.16 31.25 13.65
CA ASP A 465 3.07 30.97 12.21
C ASP A 465 3.18 32.28 11.40
N PRO A 466 4.21 32.46 10.56
CA PRO A 466 4.39 33.69 9.79
C PRO A 466 3.75 33.65 8.38
N ILE A 467 3.15 32.54 7.95
CA ILE A 467 2.65 32.35 6.58
C ILE A 467 1.12 32.28 6.47
N ALA A 468 0.37 31.89 7.51
CA ALA A 468 -1.11 31.81 7.42
C ALA A 468 -1.78 33.10 6.93
N GLY A 469 -1.45 34.24 7.52
CA GLY A 469 -2.03 35.54 7.11
C GLY A 469 -1.65 35.95 5.68
N GLU A 470 -0.48 35.52 5.22
CA GLU A 470 0.01 35.74 3.86
C GLU A 470 -0.74 34.84 2.85
N LEU A 471 -0.88 33.55 3.15
CA LEU A 471 -1.64 32.57 2.36
C LEU A 471 -3.12 32.98 2.25
N LYS A 472 -3.74 33.39 3.36
CA LYS A 472 -5.11 33.94 3.36
C LYS A 472 -5.23 35.17 2.45
N SER A 473 -4.26 36.08 2.52
CA SER A 473 -4.23 37.28 1.66
C SER A 473 -4.01 36.95 0.18
N ALA A 474 -3.26 35.89 -0.12
CA ALA A 474 -3.01 35.43 -1.49
C ALA A 474 -4.23 34.70 -2.10
N TYR A 475 -4.91 33.83 -1.33
CA TYR A 475 -5.91 32.89 -1.87
C TYR A 475 -7.36 33.16 -1.45
N GLY A 476 -7.61 34.07 -0.50
CA GLY A 476 -8.96 34.51 -0.12
C GLY A 476 -9.74 33.53 0.75
N THR A 477 -9.13 32.44 1.21
CA THR A 477 -9.69 31.48 2.17
C THR A 477 -8.71 31.22 3.31
N ASP A 478 -9.22 30.74 4.45
CA ASP A 478 -8.41 30.16 5.52
C ASP A 478 -8.02 28.70 5.23
N ASP A 479 -8.71 28.00 4.32
CA ASP A 479 -8.49 26.57 4.02
C ASP A 479 -7.05 26.29 3.55
N VAL A 480 -6.54 25.09 3.88
CA VAL A 480 -5.24 24.59 3.41
C VAL A 480 -5.42 23.88 2.07
N TYR A 481 -4.53 24.14 1.11
CA TYR A 481 -4.54 23.50 -0.21
C TYR A 481 -3.27 22.67 -0.42
N GLY A 482 -3.35 21.42 0.02
CA GLY A 482 -2.37 20.36 -0.15
C GLY A 482 -3.06 19.02 0.13
N MET A 483 -2.45 17.90 -0.27
CA MET A 483 -3.12 16.60 -0.13
C MET A 483 -3.16 16.12 1.32
N HIS A 484 -4.19 15.37 1.71
CA HIS A 484 -4.05 14.41 2.79
C HIS A 484 -3.21 13.21 2.31
N TRP A 485 -2.48 12.53 3.21
CA TRP A 485 -1.53 11.49 2.81
C TRP A 485 -2.14 10.11 2.55
N LEU A 486 -3.25 9.74 3.19
CA LEU A 486 -3.87 8.40 3.13
C LEU A 486 -5.40 8.47 2.92
N GLN A 487 -5.96 7.47 2.24
CA GLN A 487 -7.38 7.35 1.96
C GLN A 487 -7.76 5.88 1.68
N ASP A 488 -8.79 5.37 2.35
CA ASP A 488 -9.38 4.04 2.12
C ASP A 488 -10.39 4.13 0.98
N VAL A 489 -9.99 3.71 -0.23
CA VAL A 489 -10.71 4.06 -1.46
C VAL A 489 -12.05 3.33 -1.56
N ASP A 490 -12.07 2.05 -1.20
CA ASP A 490 -13.26 1.20 -1.27
C ASP A 490 -14.12 1.24 0.03
N ASN A 491 -13.73 2.06 1.01
CA ASN A 491 -14.35 2.13 2.34
C ASN A 491 -14.29 0.78 3.09
N THR A 492 -13.18 0.04 2.92
CA THR A 492 -12.85 -1.26 3.52
C THR A 492 -12.90 -1.23 5.04
N TYR A 493 -12.42 -0.14 5.65
CA TYR A 493 -12.54 0.09 7.09
C TYR A 493 -13.96 0.46 7.52
N GLY A 494 -14.77 0.97 6.59
CA GLY A 494 -16.18 1.29 6.83
C GLY A 494 -16.41 2.60 7.57
N TYR A 495 -15.46 3.53 7.61
CA TYR A 495 -15.65 4.83 8.26
C TYR A 495 -16.63 5.73 7.48
N GLY A 496 -16.58 5.76 6.15
CA GLY A 496 -17.41 6.62 5.32
C GLY A 496 -17.07 8.11 5.46
N ASN A 497 -15.78 8.46 5.39
CA ASN A 497 -15.29 9.84 5.33
C ASN A 497 -15.07 10.31 3.88
N SER A 498 -16.03 10.09 2.97
CA SER A 498 -15.91 10.68 1.63
C SER A 498 -15.98 12.22 1.69
N PRO A 499 -15.40 12.95 0.72
CA PRO A 499 -15.42 14.41 0.71
C PRO A 499 -16.80 15.02 0.98
N GLY A 500 -16.86 15.88 2.01
CA GLY A 500 -18.08 16.50 2.54
C GLY A 500 -18.84 15.67 3.58
N LYS A 501 -18.27 14.58 4.12
CA LYS A 501 -18.90 13.68 5.10
C LYS A 501 -18.01 13.42 6.31
N CYS A 502 -18.61 12.93 7.38
CA CYS A 502 -17.94 12.57 8.63
C CYS A 502 -18.62 11.34 9.24
N GLU A 503 -17.86 10.26 9.39
CA GLU A 503 -18.28 8.94 9.86
C GLU A 503 -19.62 8.45 9.26
N ALA A 504 -19.81 8.49 7.93
CA ALA A 504 -21.06 8.01 7.32
C ALA A 504 -21.30 6.50 7.55
N GLY A 505 -20.24 5.69 7.59
CA GLY A 505 -20.25 4.27 7.94
C GLY A 505 -20.05 3.30 6.76
N PRO A 506 -20.16 1.97 6.99
CA PRO A 506 -19.84 0.94 6.01
C PRO A 506 -20.80 0.84 4.81
N THR A 507 -21.91 1.59 4.81
CA THR A 507 -22.85 1.66 3.68
C THR A 507 -22.55 2.82 2.74
N ASP A 508 -21.45 3.54 2.96
CA ASP A 508 -21.02 4.62 2.08
C ASP A 508 -20.11 4.09 0.97
N THR A 509 -20.25 4.65 -0.24
CA THR A 509 -19.68 4.12 -1.49
C THR A 509 -18.67 5.08 -2.10
N GLY A 510 -17.87 5.74 -1.27
CA GLY A 510 -16.91 6.74 -1.72
C GLY A 510 -15.71 6.86 -0.76
N PRO A 511 -14.56 7.28 -1.29
CA PRO A 511 -13.25 7.03 -0.72
C PRO A 511 -13.07 7.79 0.61
N SER A 512 -12.73 7.05 1.66
CA SER A 512 -12.78 7.50 3.05
C SER A 512 -11.45 8.07 3.52
N TYR A 513 -11.42 9.36 3.92
CA TYR A 513 -10.26 9.95 4.56
C TYR A 513 -9.97 9.29 5.94
N ILE A 514 -8.81 8.64 6.04
CA ILE A 514 -8.33 7.91 7.23
C ILE A 514 -6.85 8.22 7.47
N ASN A 515 -6.36 7.93 8.67
CA ASN A 515 -4.94 8.06 9.00
C ASN A 515 -4.56 7.02 10.07
N THR A 516 -3.29 6.58 10.09
CA THR A 516 -2.79 5.48 10.93
C THR A 516 -1.75 5.96 11.95
N PHE A 517 -0.53 6.28 11.52
CA PHE A 517 0.59 6.65 12.39
C PHE A 517 0.34 7.88 13.25
N GLN A 518 0.48 7.75 14.57
CA GLN A 518 0.33 8.82 15.57
C GLN A 518 1.24 8.67 16.82
N ARG A 519 1.85 7.49 17.06
CA ARG A 519 2.39 7.08 18.37
C ARG A 519 3.91 6.83 18.40
N GLY A 520 4.65 7.72 17.73
CA GLY A 520 6.09 7.84 17.92
C GLY A 520 6.93 6.90 17.06
N ALA A 521 8.23 6.88 17.32
CA ALA A 521 9.21 6.35 16.37
C ALA A 521 9.23 4.81 16.25
N GLN A 522 8.72 4.10 17.27
CA GLN A 522 8.54 2.65 17.26
C GLN A 522 7.10 2.22 16.92
N GLU A 523 6.22 3.11 16.43
CA GLU A 523 4.96 2.66 15.84
C GLU A 523 5.20 2.22 14.39
N SER A 524 5.49 0.94 14.18
CA SER A 524 5.50 0.37 12.84
C SER A 524 4.08 0.32 12.25
N VAL A 525 3.97 0.10 10.94
CA VAL A 525 2.68 -0.07 10.25
C VAL A 525 1.79 -1.14 10.92
N TRP A 526 2.41 -2.19 11.46
CA TRP A 526 1.78 -3.31 12.16
C TRP A 526 1.16 -2.94 13.52
N GLU A 527 1.63 -1.86 14.14
CA GLU A 527 1.21 -1.49 15.49
C GLU A 527 0.10 -0.43 15.50
N THR A 528 -0.25 0.13 14.34
CA THR A 528 -1.22 1.23 14.21
C THR A 528 -2.67 0.81 14.51
N VAL A 529 -3.45 1.77 15.03
CA VAL A 529 -4.92 1.71 15.08
C VAL A 529 -5.47 2.70 14.02
N PRO A 530 -5.96 2.22 12.86
CA PRO A 530 -6.49 3.06 11.80
C PRO A 530 -7.71 3.83 12.28
N GLN A 531 -7.79 5.12 11.96
CA GLN A 531 -8.78 6.03 12.55
C GLN A 531 -9.25 7.14 11.58
N PRO A 532 -10.47 7.65 11.74
CA PRO A 532 -11.07 8.60 10.81
C PRO A 532 -10.48 10.01 10.96
N THR A 533 -10.17 10.69 9.85
CA THR A 533 -9.71 12.10 9.88
C THR A 533 -10.72 13.01 10.57
N CYS A 534 -11.99 12.92 10.18
CA CYS A 534 -13.12 13.50 10.88
C CYS A 534 -13.63 12.51 11.94
N ASP A 535 -13.33 12.78 13.20
CA ASP A 535 -13.77 11.99 14.35
C ASP A 535 -14.97 12.68 15.02
N ALA A 536 -16.13 12.04 14.90
CA ALA A 536 -17.39 12.47 15.48
C ALA A 536 -17.89 11.50 16.57
N PHE A 537 -17.01 10.66 17.14
CA PHE A 537 -17.30 9.71 18.22
C PHE A 537 -18.41 8.70 17.86
N LYS A 538 -18.52 8.28 16.60
CA LYS A 538 -19.43 7.21 16.16
C LYS A 538 -18.76 5.84 16.27
N TYR A 539 -17.47 5.75 15.97
CA TYR A 539 -16.62 4.58 16.12
C TYR A 539 -15.53 4.83 17.17
N GLY A 540 -14.68 3.83 17.45
CA GLY A 540 -13.68 3.89 18.52
C GLY A 540 -14.31 3.72 19.91
N GLY A 541 -13.77 4.42 20.91
CA GLY A 541 -14.25 4.45 22.29
C GLY A 541 -15.15 5.64 22.59
N THR A 542 -15.25 6.03 23.87
CA THR A 542 -16.13 7.13 24.34
C THR A 542 -15.80 8.49 23.68
N ASN A 543 -14.53 8.72 23.36
CA ASN A 543 -14.02 9.97 22.79
C ASN A 543 -13.54 9.77 21.33
N GLY A 544 -14.16 8.83 20.61
CA GLY A 544 -13.67 8.39 19.31
C GLY A 544 -12.37 7.61 19.46
N TYR A 545 -11.35 8.00 18.70
CA TYR A 545 -10.00 7.45 18.79
C TYR A 545 -9.02 8.41 19.48
N LEU A 546 -9.43 9.64 19.78
CA LEU A 546 -8.56 10.74 20.20
C LEU A 546 -7.71 10.42 21.45
N ASP A 547 -8.30 9.73 22.41
CA ASP A 547 -7.69 9.37 23.70
C ASP A 547 -6.79 8.12 23.64
N LEU A 548 -6.57 7.55 22.45
CA LEU A 548 -5.42 6.67 22.17
C LEU A 548 -4.14 7.46 21.88
N PHE A 549 -4.26 8.71 21.43
CA PHE A 549 -3.13 9.48 20.87
C PHE A 549 -2.78 10.72 21.68
N THR A 550 -3.76 11.52 22.07
CA THR A 550 -3.55 12.80 22.77
C THR A 550 -4.23 12.76 24.13
N GLY A 551 -3.49 13.11 25.19
CA GLY A 551 -4.01 13.17 26.56
C GLY A 551 -4.48 14.58 26.91
N ASP A 552 -5.79 14.79 26.98
CA ASP A 552 -6.43 16.04 27.39
C ASP A 552 -7.44 15.84 28.53
N ALA A 553 -7.88 16.93 29.17
CA ALA A 553 -8.89 16.95 30.23
C ALA A 553 -10.33 16.81 29.69
N SER A 554 -10.54 17.03 28.39
CA SER A 554 -11.83 16.92 27.72
C SER A 554 -11.64 16.78 26.21
N TYR A 555 -12.45 15.97 25.54
CA TYR A 555 -12.36 15.74 24.10
C TYR A 555 -13.52 16.40 23.34
N ALA A 556 -13.22 16.98 22.19
CA ALA A 556 -14.20 17.57 21.27
C ALA A 556 -14.09 16.90 19.90
N LYS A 557 -15.25 16.71 19.25
CA LYS A 557 -15.36 16.20 17.88
C LYS A 557 -14.57 17.11 16.94
N GLN A 558 -13.79 16.53 16.04
CA GLN A 558 -12.78 17.27 15.29
C GLN A 558 -12.41 16.62 13.97
N TRP A 559 -11.90 17.43 13.05
CA TRP A 559 -11.26 16.99 11.81
C TRP A 559 -9.76 17.26 11.89
N LYS A 560 -8.95 16.39 11.28
CA LYS A 560 -7.47 16.50 11.25
C LYS A 560 -6.91 15.85 9.99
N TYR A 561 -5.99 16.54 9.31
CA TYR A 561 -5.31 16.07 8.10
C TYR A 561 -3.80 16.25 8.23
N THR A 562 -3.06 15.27 7.73
CA THR A 562 -1.59 15.26 7.63
C THR A 562 -1.19 15.17 6.17
N ASN A 563 -0.24 15.98 5.71
CA ASN A 563 0.33 15.93 4.37
C ASN A 563 1.65 15.15 4.35
N ALA A 564 1.95 14.50 3.22
CA ALA A 564 3.29 13.98 2.89
C ALA A 564 4.00 14.98 1.94
N PRO A 565 5.01 15.74 2.42
CA PRO A 565 5.57 16.86 1.66
C PRO A 565 6.38 16.47 0.42
N ASP A 566 6.86 15.23 0.36
CA ASP A 566 7.52 14.70 -0.85
C ASP A 566 6.51 14.54 -2.00
N ALA A 567 5.26 14.18 -1.69
CA ALA A 567 4.20 13.92 -2.66
C ALA A 567 3.62 15.22 -3.25
N ASP A 568 3.32 16.22 -2.41
CA ASP A 568 2.99 17.57 -2.88
C ASP A 568 4.15 18.15 -3.72
N ALA A 569 5.41 17.89 -3.35
CA ALA A 569 6.57 18.28 -4.16
C ALA A 569 6.67 17.50 -5.49
N ARG A 570 6.36 16.19 -5.50
CA ARG A 570 6.32 15.34 -6.70
C ARG A 570 5.21 15.79 -7.66
N VAL A 571 4.07 16.31 -7.16
CA VAL A 571 3.04 16.99 -7.98
C VAL A 571 3.57 18.27 -8.63
N VAL A 572 4.31 19.11 -7.89
CA VAL A 572 4.92 20.34 -8.44
C VAL A 572 5.98 20.01 -9.51
N GLN A 573 6.78 18.97 -9.28
CA GLN A 573 7.74 18.42 -10.26
C GLN A 573 7.04 17.92 -11.53
N ALA A 574 5.95 17.16 -11.40
CA ALA A 574 5.13 16.72 -12.52
C ALA A 574 4.53 17.90 -13.32
N ALA A 575 4.02 18.92 -12.63
CA ALA A 575 3.47 20.12 -13.25
C ALA A 575 4.52 20.98 -13.98
N TYR A 576 5.75 21.05 -13.46
CA TYR A 576 6.88 21.72 -14.12
C TYR A 576 7.21 21.06 -15.47
N TRP A 577 7.32 19.73 -15.49
CA TRP A 577 7.56 19.00 -16.74
C TRP A 577 6.37 19.08 -17.69
N ALA A 578 5.13 18.94 -17.20
CA ALA A 578 3.92 19.11 -17.99
C ALA A 578 3.89 20.46 -18.72
N ASP A 579 4.22 21.55 -18.04
CA ASP A 579 4.25 22.89 -18.65
C ASP A 579 5.37 23.04 -19.70
N ILE A 580 6.59 22.56 -19.41
CA ILE A 580 7.70 22.58 -20.38
C ILE A 580 7.37 21.77 -21.64
N TRP A 581 6.88 20.55 -21.47
CA TRP A 581 6.53 19.67 -22.59
C TRP A 581 5.31 20.20 -23.37
N ALA A 582 4.28 20.70 -22.70
CA ALA A 582 3.14 21.33 -23.35
C ALA A 582 3.56 22.59 -24.12
N LYS A 583 4.41 23.45 -23.54
CA LYS A 583 4.97 24.64 -24.22
C LYS A 583 5.81 24.26 -25.44
N ALA A 584 6.63 23.21 -25.35
CA ALA A 584 7.39 22.69 -26.50
C ALA A 584 6.49 22.19 -27.64
N GLN A 585 5.30 21.69 -27.33
CA GLN A 585 4.26 21.32 -28.30
C GLN A 585 3.37 22.50 -28.78
N GLY A 586 3.56 23.71 -28.24
CA GLY A 586 2.68 24.87 -28.50
C GLY A 586 1.33 24.83 -27.75
N LYS A 587 1.20 23.96 -26.74
CA LYS A 587 -0.01 23.64 -25.96
C LYS A 587 0.03 24.09 -24.49
N GLY A 588 0.95 24.97 -24.10
CA GLY A 588 1.07 25.43 -22.70
C GLY A 588 -0.22 26.01 -22.09
N SER A 589 -1.13 26.53 -22.92
CA SER A 589 -2.50 26.90 -22.54
C SER A 589 -3.24 25.77 -21.83
N ASP A 590 -3.08 24.55 -22.32
CA ASP A 590 -3.93 23.40 -22.03
C ASP A 590 -3.70 22.88 -20.61
N VAL A 591 -2.50 23.08 -20.06
CA VAL A 591 -2.11 22.71 -18.68
C VAL A 591 -2.03 23.90 -17.72
N SER A 592 -2.01 25.13 -18.23
CA SER A 592 -1.76 26.37 -17.45
C SER A 592 -2.61 26.52 -16.17
N ALA A 593 -3.85 26.04 -16.18
CA ALA A 593 -4.72 26.05 -15.00
C ALA A 593 -4.21 25.11 -13.90
N ALA A 594 -3.83 23.87 -14.23
CA ALA A 594 -3.24 22.91 -13.30
C ALA A 594 -1.86 23.38 -12.81
N VAL A 595 -1.04 24.00 -13.67
CA VAL A 595 0.23 24.63 -13.30
C VAL A 595 0.01 25.74 -12.25
N GLY A 596 -0.99 26.62 -12.45
CA GLY A 596 -1.35 27.64 -11.46
C GLY A 596 -1.88 27.06 -10.13
N LYS A 597 -2.51 25.89 -10.16
CA LYS A 597 -2.91 25.14 -8.96
C LYS A 597 -1.71 24.46 -8.27
N ALA A 598 -0.70 24.00 -9.01
CA ALA A 598 0.57 23.51 -8.45
C ALA A 598 1.39 24.64 -7.80
N ALA A 599 1.39 25.85 -8.38
CA ALA A 599 1.96 27.03 -7.74
C ALA A 599 1.27 27.37 -6.39
N LYS A 600 -0.04 27.10 -6.28
CA LYS A 600 -0.80 27.20 -5.01
C LYS A 600 -0.40 26.10 -4.02
N MET A 601 -0.36 24.83 -4.44
CA MET A 601 0.09 23.72 -3.59
C MET A 601 1.49 23.99 -3.02
N GLY A 602 2.44 24.40 -3.87
CA GLY A 602 3.78 24.83 -3.47
C GLY A 602 3.82 26.01 -2.48
N ASP A 603 2.80 26.88 -2.47
CA ASP A 603 2.71 27.99 -1.52
C ASP A 603 2.36 27.49 -0.10
N TYR A 604 1.40 26.56 0.02
CA TYR A 604 1.00 25.93 1.28
C TYR A 604 2.01 24.89 1.77
N LEU A 605 2.67 24.17 0.87
CA LEU A 605 3.75 23.21 1.15
C LEU A 605 4.91 23.84 1.94
N ARG A 606 5.03 25.18 1.97
CA ARG A 606 5.94 25.89 2.89
C ARG A 606 5.70 25.56 4.37
N TYR A 607 4.54 25.03 4.77
CA TYR A 607 4.35 24.52 6.14
C TYR A 607 5.32 23.38 6.50
N ALA A 608 5.75 22.57 5.52
CA ALA A 608 6.80 21.56 5.71
C ALA A 608 8.19 22.14 6.01
N MET A 609 8.37 23.47 5.89
CA MET A 609 9.65 24.14 6.16
C MET A 609 9.81 24.63 7.60
N TYR A 610 8.84 24.36 8.48
CA TYR A 610 8.81 24.86 9.86
C TYR A 610 8.87 23.72 10.88
N ASP A 611 9.54 24.02 12.00
CA ASP A 611 9.51 23.19 13.21
C ASP A 611 8.06 22.88 13.64
N LYS A 612 7.83 21.67 14.19
CA LYS A 612 6.50 21.15 14.57
C LYS A 612 5.68 22.15 15.38
N TYR A 613 6.30 22.82 16.36
CA TYR A 613 5.63 23.80 17.22
C TYR A 613 6.15 25.22 17.01
N PHE A 614 6.65 25.50 15.81
CA PHE A 614 7.29 26.76 15.42
C PHE A 614 8.39 27.20 16.41
N LYS A 615 9.09 26.26 17.05
CA LYS A 615 10.29 26.58 17.84
C LYS A 615 11.37 27.15 16.95
N LYS A 616 12.23 27.99 17.53
CA LYS A 616 13.41 28.54 16.85
C LYS A 616 14.31 27.39 16.38
N ILE A 617 14.80 27.48 15.15
CA ILE A 617 15.77 26.51 14.63
C ILE A 617 17.15 26.76 15.24
N GLY A 618 17.79 25.67 15.66
CA GLY A 618 19.20 25.64 16.01
C GLY A 618 19.46 25.58 17.51
N ASN A 619 20.02 24.45 17.96
CA ASN A 619 20.31 24.14 19.36
C ASN A 619 19.06 24.14 20.26
N CYS A 620 17.93 23.67 19.73
CA CYS A 620 16.65 23.65 20.42
C CYS A 620 16.55 22.49 21.43
N VAL A 621 17.02 22.74 22.65
CA VAL A 621 17.07 21.76 23.75
C VAL A 621 16.25 22.24 24.96
N GLY A 622 15.48 21.33 25.54
CA GLY A 622 14.50 21.55 26.60
C GLY A 622 13.21 22.20 26.05
N PRO A 623 12.02 21.57 26.15
CA PRO A 623 10.80 22.11 25.55
C PRO A 623 10.40 23.48 26.12
N THR A 624 10.69 23.75 27.40
CA THR A 624 10.48 25.06 28.04
C THR A 624 11.65 26.04 27.88
N ALA A 625 12.84 25.56 27.54
CA ALA A 625 14.06 26.38 27.42
C ALA A 625 14.36 26.81 25.99
N CYS A 626 14.05 25.96 24.99
CA CYS A 626 14.11 26.33 23.59
C CYS A 626 13.11 27.43 23.26
N ALA A 627 13.60 28.52 22.66
CA ALA A 627 12.81 29.69 22.35
C ALA A 627 11.69 29.39 21.34
N ALA A 628 10.51 29.95 21.60
CA ALA A 628 9.48 30.12 20.60
C ALA A 628 10.02 30.97 19.43
N GLY A 629 9.74 30.55 18.19
CA GLY A 629 10.08 31.35 17.01
C GLY A 629 9.22 32.60 16.90
N THR A 630 9.80 33.66 16.34
CA THR A 630 9.16 34.98 16.15
C THR A 630 8.83 35.26 14.68
N GLY A 631 8.90 34.21 13.85
CA GLY A 631 8.60 34.21 12.43
C GLY A 631 9.47 33.18 11.71
N LYS A 632 10.16 33.59 10.65
CA LYS A 632 10.95 32.67 9.81
C LYS A 632 12.26 32.17 10.44
N ASP A 633 12.53 32.51 11.70
CA ASP A 633 13.56 31.86 12.51
C ASP A 633 13.10 30.51 13.10
N ALA A 634 11.81 30.15 12.94
CA ALA A 634 11.28 28.80 13.10
C ALA A 634 11.36 27.93 11.82
N SER A 635 11.90 28.47 10.72
CA SER A 635 11.99 27.75 9.45
C SER A 635 13.37 27.15 9.21
N HIS A 636 13.41 25.83 9.00
CA HIS A 636 14.62 25.10 8.63
C HIS A 636 14.85 25.07 7.11
N TYR A 637 13.82 25.39 6.31
CA TYR A 637 13.85 25.46 4.84
C TYR A 637 14.16 24.12 4.13
N LEU A 638 13.83 23.00 4.78
CA LEU A 638 13.81 21.66 4.17
C LEU A 638 12.35 21.21 4.02
N LEU A 639 12.10 20.15 3.26
CA LEU A 639 10.85 19.39 3.37
C LEU A 639 10.96 18.47 4.59
N SER A 640 10.18 18.75 5.63
CA SER A 640 10.02 17.85 6.78
C SER A 640 9.21 16.61 6.40
N TRP A 641 9.07 15.65 7.33
CA TRP A 641 8.26 14.45 7.13
C TRP A 641 6.75 14.74 6.99
N TYR A 642 6.26 15.82 7.59
CA TYR A 642 4.86 16.23 7.51
C TYR A 642 4.65 17.71 7.81
N TYR A 643 3.53 18.23 7.33
CA TYR A 643 2.77 19.24 8.06
C TYR A 643 1.35 18.71 8.30
N ALA A 644 0.69 19.19 9.35
CA ALA A 644 -0.66 18.77 9.68
C ALA A 644 -1.52 19.95 10.17
N TRP A 645 -2.83 19.85 9.98
CA TRP A 645 -3.79 20.85 10.42
C TRP A 645 -5.11 20.19 10.84
N GLY A 646 -5.82 20.84 11.77
CA GLY A 646 -7.06 20.30 12.32
C GLY A 646 -7.90 21.36 13.02
N GLY A 647 -9.13 21.00 13.38
CA GLY A 647 -10.06 21.89 14.07
C GLY A 647 -11.26 21.16 14.64
N ALA A 648 -11.90 21.76 15.65
CA ALA A 648 -13.15 21.22 16.18
C ALA A 648 -14.24 21.29 15.11
N THR A 649 -15.00 20.20 14.91
CA THR A 649 -16.26 20.24 14.16
C THR A 649 -17.35 20.91 14.99
N ASP A 650 -17.26 20.81 16.32
CA ASP A 650 -18.09 21.56 17.25
C ASP A 650 -17.64 23.03 17.34
N THR A 651 -18.46 23.94 16.81
CA THR A 651 -18.18 25.38 16.81
C THR A 651 -18.24 26.03 18.20
N SER A 652 -18.75 25.35 19.22
CA SER A 652 -18.70 25.80 20.62
C SER A 652 -17.34 25.56 21.29
N ALA A 653 -16.53 24.62 20.78
CA ALA A 653 -15.15 24.42 21.22
C ALA A 653 -14.20 25.47 20.62
N GLY A 654 -14.49 25.97 19.41
CA GLY A 654 -13.98 27.24 18.89
C GLY A 654 -12.47 27.31 18.62
N TRP A 655 -11.82 26.19 18.24
CA TRP A 655 -10.38 26.15 17.95
C TRP A 655 -10.04 25.45 16.63
N ALA A 656 -8.90 25.83 16.06
CA ALA A 656 -8.18 25.12 15.00
C ALA A 656 -6.66 25.27 15.19
N TRP A 657 -5.88 24.32 14.67
CA TRP A 657 -4.43 24.22 14.85
C TRP A 657 -3.68 23.86 13.57
N ARG A 658 -2.38 24.16 13.53
CA ARG A 658 -1.41 23.78 12.48
C ARG A 658 -0.06 23.47 13.10
N ILE A 659 0.64 22.48 12.54
CA ILE A 659 2.01 22.11 12.86
C ILE A 659 2.80 21.87 11.57
N GLY A 660 4.08 22.24 11.57
CA GLY A 660 5.04 21.67 10.63
C GLY A 660 5.54 20.31 11.12
N SER A 661 6.82 20.00 10.90
CA SER A 661 7.48 18.90 11.58
C SER A 661 8.96 19.19 11.78
N SER A 662 9.47 18.89 12.97
CA SER A 662 10.86 19.18 13.34
C SER A 662 11.88 18.23 12.69
N HIS A 663 11.42 17.18 11.99
CA HIS A 663 12.23 16.10 11.44
C HIS A 663 12.27 16.19 9.90
N ALA A 664 13.46 16.22 9.31
CA ALA A 664 13.64 16.27 7.86
C ALA A 664 14.52 15.10 7.38
N HIS A 665 14.05 14.38 6.36
CA HIS A 665 14.69 13.20 5.78
C HIS A 665 15.31 13.52 4.41
N GLY A 666 16.49 12.97 4.10
CA GLY A 666 17.16 13.17 2.81
C GLY A 666 16.27 12.74 1.62
N GLY A 667 15.57 11.60 1.78
CA GLY A 667 14.61 11.05 0.80
C GLY A 667 13.36 11.92 0.51
N TYR A 668 13.08 12.95 1.31
CA TYR A 668 11.92 13.84 1.13
C TYR A 668 12.24 15.10 0.32
N GLN A 669 13.52 15.45 0.13
CA GLN A 669 13.89 16.71 -0.52
C GLN A 669 13.65 16.67 -2.04
N ASN A 670 13.32 17.82 -2.63
CA ASN A 670 13.03 17.95 -4.06
C ASN A 670 13.57 19.27 -4.64
N PRO A 671 14.84 19.28 -5.08
CA PRO A 671 15.46 20.48 -5.66
C PRO A 671 14.81 20.95 -6.96
N LEU A 672 14.21 20.08 -7.78
CA LEU A 672 13.52 20.53 -8.98
C LEU A 672 12.23 21.29 -8.64
N ALA A 673 11.40 20.76 -7.74
CA ALA A 673 10.22 21.47 -7.26
C ALA A 673 10.59 22.81 -6.60
N ALA A 674 11.66 22.83 -5.79
CA ALA A 674 12.16 24.07 -5.18
C ALA A 674 12.69 25.08 -6.22
N TYR A 675 13.35 24.60 -7.28
CA TYR A 675 13.75 25.43 -8.43
C TYR A 675 12.55 25.97 -9.21
N ALA A 676 11.54 25.15 -9.47
CA ALA A 676 10.34 25.56 -10.16
C ALA A 676 9.61 26.68 -9.40
N LEU A 677 9.34 26.49 -8.11
CA LEU A 677 8.64 27.47 -7.27
C LEU A 677 9.47 28.73 -6.97
N SER A 678 10.81 28.65 -7.05
CA SER A 678 11.69 29.82 -6.84
C SER A 678 12.02 30.61 -8.10
N SER A 679 12.07 29.95 -9.26
CA SER A 679 12.79 30.46 -10.43
C SER A 679 12.07 30.23 -11.76
N TYR A 680 11.06 29.35 -11.83
CA TYR A 680 10.23 29.17 -13.03
C TYR A 680 8.99 30.06 -12.92
N ALA A 681 8.74 30.90 -13.95
CA ALA A 681 7.81 32.03 -13.83
C ALA A 681 6.35 31.60 -13.57
N ASP A 682 5.90 30.55 -14.25
CA ASP A 682 4.52 30.07 -14.23
C ASP A 682 4.18 29.25 -12.97
N LEU A 683 5.19 28.71 -12.29
CA LEU A 683 5.05 28.00 -11.02
C LEU A 683 5.35 28.88 -9.80
N LYS A 684 5.62 30.17 -9.98
CA LYS A 684 5.87 31.10 -8.88
C LYS A 684 4.65 31.16 -7.92
N PRO A 685 4.83 30.89 -6.61
CA PRO A 685 3.79 31.07 -5.60
C PRO A 685 3.22 32.49 -5.56
N LYS A 686 1.94 32.62 -5.20
CA LYS A 686 1.21 33.92 -5.25
C LYS A 686 1.48 34.78 -4.01
N SER A 687 1.88 34.17 -2.90
CA SER A 687 2.27 34.87 -1.68
C SER A 687 3.44 35.83 -1.89
N ALA A 688 3.51 36.87 -1.06
CA ALA A 688 4.51 37.94 -1.21
C ALA A 688 5.96 37.43 -1.01
N THR A 689 6.14 36.35 -0.25
CA THR A 689 7.47 35.81 0.11
C THR A 689 7.69 34.35 -0.30
N GLY A 690 6.68 33.64 -0.81
CA GLY A 690 6.81 32.20 -1.13
C GLY A 690 7.94 31.88 -2.10
N GLN A 691 8.08 32.66 -3.18
CA GLN A 691 9.22 32.52 -4.12
C GLN A 691 10.59 32.62 -3.42
N ALA A 692 10.72 33.52 -2.45
CA ALA A 692 11.97 33.76 -1.73
C ALA A 692 12.26 32.66 -0.69
N ASP A 693 11.23 32.11 -0.05
CA ASP A 693 11.36 30.94 0.82
C ASP A 693 11.81 29.71 0.03
N TRP A 694 11.24 29.49 -1.17
CA TRP A 694 11.66 28.40 -2.05
C TRP A 694 13.07 28.58 -2.62
N ALA A 695 13.50 29.81 -2.93
CA ALA A 695 14.89 30.08 -3.34
C ALA A 695 15.89 29.72 -2.22
N LYS A 696 15.51 30.01 -0.98
CA LYS A 696 16.28 29.64 0.22
C LYS A 696 16.21 28.13 0.50
N SER A 697 15.06 27.49 0.25
CA SER A 697 14.91 26.04 0.38
C SER A 697 15.73 25.27 -0.67
N LEU A 698 15.73 25.67 -1.93
CA LEU A 698 16.60 25.08 -2.97
C LEU A 698 18.07 25.08 -2.54
N THR A 699 18.56 26.22 -2.07
CA THR A 699 19.92 26.35 -1.52
C THR A 699 20.12 25.38 -0.36
N ARG A 700 19.22 25.40 0.62
CA ARG A 700 19.28 24.60 1.84
C ARG A 700 19.22 23.08 1.60
N GLN A 701 18.43 22.62 0.63
CA GLN A 701 18.36 21.21 0.26
C GLN A 701 19.68 20.71 -0.35
N LEU A 702 20.33 21.52 -1.19
CA LEU A 702 21.65 21.19 -1.75
C LEU A 702 22.76 21.22 -0.68
N GLU A 703 22.67 22.13 0.30
CA GLU A 703 23.53 22.10 1.50
C GLU A 703 23.32 20.80 2.30
N PHE A 704 22.08 20.37 2.48
CA PHE A 704 21.70 19.19 3.27
C PHE A 704 22.17 17.88 2.63
N TYR A 705 22.00 17.72 1.32
CA TYR A 705 22.56 16.58 0.60
C TYR A 705 24.09 16.49 0.71
N ARG A 706 24.80 17.62 0.55
CA ARG A 706 26.26 17.65 0.71
C ARG A 706 26.71 17.38 2.14
N TRP A 707 25.89 17.71 3.13
CA TRP A 707 26.15 17.38 4.54
C TRP A 707 25.90 15.92 4.88
N LEU A 708 24.86 15.30 4.30
CA LEU A 708 24.48 13.90 4.55
C LEU A 708 25.27 12.88 3.73
N GLN A 709 26.06 13.31 2.74
CA GLN A 709 26.77 12.39 1.85
C GLN A 709 27.90 11.66 2.58
N SER A 710 27.84 10.32 2.63
CA SER A 710 28.81 9.47 3.31
C SER A 710 30.20 9.53 2.68
N SER A 711 31.20 8.98 3.34
CA SER A 711 32.55 8.86 2.78
C SER A 711 32.57 8.02 1.49
N GLU A 712 31.66 7.05 1.33
CA GLU A 712 31.48 6.25 0.12
C GLU A 712 30.71 7.01 -0.97
N GLY A 713 29.55 7.61 -0.66
CA GLY A 713 28.78 8.42 -1.62
C GLY A 713 27.25 8.46 -1.44
N ALA A 714 26.68 7.56 -0.64
CA ALA A 714 25.24 7.53 -0.33
C ALA A 714 24.80 8.69 0.59
N ILE A 715 23.50 8.96 0.67
CA ILE A 715 22.92 10.04 1.49
C ILE A 715 22.34 9.48 2.79
N ALA A 716 22.88 9.88 3.94
CA ALA A 716 22.40 9.48 5.26
C ALA A 716 21.01 10.08 5.62
N GLY A 717 20.42 9.62 6.73
CA GLY A 717 19.01 9.83 7.06
C GLY A 717 18.54 11.28 7.05
N GLY A 718 19.06 12.12 7.94
CA GLY A 718 18.63 13.52 7.99
C GLY A 718 19.00 14.26 9.27
N ALA A 719 18.07 15.11 9.72
CA ALA A 719 18.24 15.88 10.96
C ALA A 719 16.91 16.21 11.63
N THR A 720 16.97 16.49 12.94
CA THR A 720 15.84 16.99 13.72
C THR A 720 16.17 18.26 14.52
N ASN A 721 15.20 19.18 14.60
CA ASN A 721 15.21 20.30 15.55
C ASN A 721 14.60 19.90 16.92
N SER A 722 13.98 18.73 17.02
CA SER A 722 13.37 18.19 18.23
C SER A 722 13.92 16.79 18.52
N TRP A 723 14.97 16.70 19.34
CA TRP A 723 15.57 15.40 19.67
C TRP A 723 14.54 14.52 20.40
N ALA A 724 14.41 13.27 19.94
CA ALA A 724 13.36 12.33 20.33
C ALA A 724 11.93 12.93 20.27
N GLY A 725 11.70 13.91 19.37
CA GLY A 725 10.40 14.57 19.16
C GLY A 725 9.84 15.36 20.36
N ARG A 726 10.64 15.52 21.43
CA ARG A 726 10.29 16.23 22.67
C ARG A 726 11.33 17.26 23.11
N TYR A 727 12.10 17.79 22.15
CA TYR A 727 13.21 18.72 22.35
C TYR A 727 14.19 18.26 23.45
N ALA A 728 14.51 16.97 23.48
CA ALA A 728 15.41 16.39 24.47
C ALA A 728 16.87 16.85 24.26
N THR A 729 17.74 16.53 25.22
CA THR A 729 19.19 16.73 25.05
C THR A 729 19.76 15.61 24.16
N PRO A 730 20.38 15.91 23.01
CA PRO A 730 21.05 14.90 22.19
C PRO A 730 22.36 14.42 22.83
N PRO A 731 22.97 13.32 22.34
CA PRO A 731 24.30 12.89 22.74
C PRO A 731 25.36 14.00 22.62
N ALA A 732 26.33 13.98 23.52
CA ALA A 732 27.43 14.93 23.52
C ALA A 732 28.31 14.73 22.27
N GLY A 733 28.39 15.76 21.41
CA GLY A 733 29.14 15.70 20.16
C GLY A 733 28.34 15.25 18.93
N THR A 734 27.01 15.11 19.03
CA THR A 734 26.14 14.91 17.85
C THR A 734 26.34 16.05 16.84
N SER A 735 26.60 15.67 15.58
CA SER A 735 26.80 16.59 14.46
C SER A 735 25.58 17.46 14.21
N THR A 736 25.78 18.67 13.67
CA THR A 736 24.67 19.60 13.41
C THR A 736 24.66 20.21 12.01
N PHE A 737 23.44 20.49 11.54
CA PHE A 737 23.13 21.20 10.30
C PHE A 737 22.29 22.44 10.63
N TYR A 738 22.89 23.64 10.55
CA TYR A 738 22.29 24.88 11.06
C TYR A 738 21.79 24.79 12.52
N GLY A 739 22.38 23.89 13.31
CA GLY A 739 22.00 23.61 14.70
C GLY A 739 20.83 22.63 14.88
N MET A 740 20.25 22.08 13.80
CA MET A 740 19.49 20.82 13.88
C MET A 740 20.47 19.66 14.07
N TYR A 741 20.07 18.61 14.79
CA TYR A 741 20.93 17.48 15.15
C TYR A 741 20.85 16.36 14.11
N TYR A 742 21.99 15.76 13.76
CA TYR A 742 22.06 14.59 12.87
C TYR A 742 21.25 13.42 13.41
N ASP A 743 20.42 12.87 12.53
CA ASP A 743 19.59 11.70 12.78
C ASP A 743 19.81 10.69 11.65
N GLN A 744 20.17 9.47 12.02
CA GLN A 744 20.43 8.37 11.09
C GLN A 744 19.13 7.80 10.50
N GLN A 745 18.02 7.95 11.23
CA GLN A 745 16.74 7.29 10.99
C GLN A 745 15.54 8.22 11.32
N PRO A 746 15.44 9.41 10.69
CA PRO A 746 14.40 10.38 11.03
C PRO A 746 12.98 9.81 11.03
N VAL A 747 12.26 10.11 12.11
CA VAL A 747 10.86 9.73 12.39
C VAL A 747 10.64 8.25 12.71
N TYR A 748 11.04 7.30 11.86
CA TYR A 748 10.72 5.88 12.07
C TYR A 748 11.95 5.01 12.36
N HIS A 749 11.80 4.15 13.36
CA HIS A 749 12.83 3.25 13.89
C HIS A 749 12.49 1.76 13.71
N ASP A 750 11.23 1.41 13.43
CA ASP A 750 10.79 0.05 13.07
C ASP A 750 10.03 0.05 11.72
N PRO A 751 10.72 -0.18 10.58
CA PRO A 751 12.18 -0.22 10.43
C PRO A 751 12.82 1.18 10.47
N PRO A 752 14.16 1.29 10.66
CA PRO A 752 14.90 2.55 10.53
C PRO A 752 14.70 3.20 9.15
N SER A 753 14.17 4.43 9.13
CA SER A 753 13.65 5.09 7.91
C SER A 753 14.60 5.06 6.71
N ASN A 754 15.90 5.31 6.93
CA ASN A 754 16.92 5.40 5.87
C ASN A 754 17.66 4.08 5.61
N GLN A 755 17.16 2.95 6.12
CA GLN A 755 17.68 1.65 5.70
C GLN A 755 17.24 1.30 4.27
N TRP A 756 16.14 1.86 3.76
CA TRP A 756 15.62 1.52 2.44
C TRP A 756 16.33 2.29 1.31
N PHE A 757 16.92 1.57 0.35
CA PHE A 757 17.59 2.15 -0.81
C PHE A 757 16.66 2.97 -1.73
N GLY A 758 15.35 2.74 -1.71
CA GLY A 758 14.39 3.52 -2.50
C GLY A 758 14.45 5.02 -2.26
N PHE A 759 14.70 5.46 -1.02
CA PHE A 759 14.93 6.87 -0.71
C PHE A 759 16.20 7.45 -1.35
N GLN A 760 17.21 6.62 -1.67
CA GLN A 760 18.37 7.07 -2.43
C GLN A 760 17.95 7.36 -3.88
N ALA A 761 17.27 6.41 -4.53
CA ALA A 761 16.83 6.52 -5.91
C ALA A 761 15.87 7.72 -6.12
N TRP A 762 14.76 7.77 -5.37
CA TRP A 762 13.75 8.83 -5.50
C TRP A 762 14.30 10.24 -5.28
N SER A 763 15.19 10.43 -4.30
CA SER A 763 15.73 11.77 -4.03
C SER A 763 16.87 12.15 -4.97
N MET A 764 17.74 11.22 -5.35
CA MET A 764 18.81 11.52 -6.31
C MET A 764 18.29 11.74 -7.72
N GLU A 765 17.14 11.16 -8.09
CA GLU A 765 16.45 11.51 -9.33
C GLU A 765 16.09 13.00 -9.37
N ARG A 766 15.48 13.53 -8.30
CA ARG A 766 15.12 14.95 -8.18
C ARG A 766 16.36 15.88 -8.21
N VAL A 767 17.51 15.41 -7.75
CA VAL A 767 18.81 16.11 -7.89
C VAL A 767 19.33 16.01 -9.33
N ALA A 768 19.20 14.85 -9.97
CA ALA A 768 19.62 14.59 -11.35
C ALA A 768 18.80 15.40 -12.37
N GLU A 769 17.48 15.50 -12.21
CA GLU A 769 16.61 16.38 -12.99
C GLU A 769 17.01 17.85 -12.84
N TYR A 770 17.22 18.31 -11.60
CA TYR A 770 17.65 19.69 -11.34
C TYR A 770 19.04 19.98 -11.94
N TYR A 771 19.98 19.04 -11.87
CA TYR A 771 21.26 19.13 -12.56
C TYR A 771 21.09 19.11 -14.09
N GLN A 772 20.23 18.25 -14.63
CA GLN A 772 19.97 18.12 -16.07
C GLN A 772 19.39 19.41 -16.65
N GLN A 773 18.47 20.06 -15.96
CA GLN A 773 17.96 21.38 -16.37
C GLN A 773 19.02 22.46 -16.21
N THR A 774 19.56 22.66 -15.00
CA THR A 774 20.31 23.89 -14.67
C THR A 774 21.82 23.81 -14.85
N GLY A 775 22.41 22.61 -14.86
CA GLY A 775 23.86 22.42 -14.80
C GLY A 775 24.50 22.78 -13.45
N ASN A 776 23.71 22.89 -12.37
CA ASN A 776 24.18 23.34 -11.05
C ASN A 776 25.35 22.47 -10.54
N ALA A 777 26.48 23.11 -10.22
CA ALA A 777 27.71 22.45 -9.79
C ALA A 777 27.63 21.77 -8.41
N SER A 778 26.78 22.25 -7.49
CA SER A 778 26.54 21.58 -6.19
C SER A 778 25.70 20.31 -6.37
N ALA A 779 24.70 20.34 -7.26
CA ALA A 779 23.95 19.15 -7.63
C ALA A 779 24.86 18.12 -8.32
N LYS A 780 25.69 18.56 -9.28
CA LYS A 780 26.72 17.70 -9.90
C LYS A 780 27.63 17.07 -8.86
N ALA A 781 28.18 17.85 -7.92
CA ALA A 781 29.12 17.34 -6.92
C ALA A 781 28.52 16.26 -6.00
N VAL A 782 27.21 16.31 -5.73
CA VAL A 782 26.50 15.22 -5.02
C VAL A 782 26.35 14.01 -5.93
N LEU A 783 25.86 14.22 -7.17
CA LEU A 783 25.55 13.16 -8.13
C LEU A 783 26.78 12.37 -8.55
N ASP A 784 27.90 13.03 -8.86
CA ASP A 784 29.15 12.36 -9.30
C ASP A 784 29.52 11.25 -8.31
N LYS A 785 29.64 11.60 -7.03
CA LYS A 785 30.01 10.67 -5.96
C LYS A 785 28.92 9.65 -5.65
N TRP A 786 27.64 10.01 -5.77
CA TRP A 786 26.55 9.07 -5.52
C TRP A 786 26.41 8.04 -6.65
N VAL A 787 26.58 8.46 -7.91
CA VAL A 787 26.50 7.59 -9.10
C VAL A 787 27.69 6.63 -9.11
N ASP A 788 28.92 7.11 -8.87
CA ASP A 788 30.11 6.25 -8.68
C ASP A 788 29.86 5.16 -7.63
N TRP A 789 29.29 5.54 -6.47
CA TRP A 789 28.95 4.59 -5.42
C TRP A 789 27.86 3.59 -5.85
N ALA A 790 26.74 4.07 -6.38
CA ALA A 790 25.59 3.22 -6.73
C ALA A 790 25.93 2.23 -7.87
N LEU A 791 26.69 2.67 -8.88
CA LEU A 791 27.21 1.80 -9.94
C LEU A 791 28.12 0.71 -9.35
N SER A 792 29.02 1.07 -8.41
CA SER A 792 29.86 0.10 -7.68
C SER A 792 29.11 -0.90 -6.79
N LYS A 793 27.78 -0.78 -6.69
CA LYS A 793 26.88 -1.65 -5.93
C LYS A 793 25.76 -2.24 -6.81
N THR A 794 25.86 -2.10 -8.14
CA THR A 794 24.88 -2.63 -9.08
C THR A 794 25.48 -3.78 -9.87
N THR A 795 24.75 -4.90 -9.95
CA THR A 795 25.11 -6.04 -10.81
C THR A 795 24.11 -6.13 -11.96
N ILE A 796 24.62 -6.18 -13.19
CA ILE A 796 23.85 -6.52 -14.40
C ILE A 796 24.39 -7.86 -14.90
N ASN A 797 23.53 -8.87 -14.97
CA ASN A 797 23.90 -10.21 -15.42
C ASN A 797 23.80 -10.33 -16.95
N PRO A 798 24.50 -11.30 -17.57
CA PRO A 798 24.47 -11.51 -19.03
C PRO A 798 23.10 -11.90 -19.62
N ASP A 799 22.15 -12.31 -18.78
CA ASP A 799 20.75 -12.61 -19.14
C ASP A 799 19.79 -11.41 -18.96
N GLY A 800 20.32 -10.24 -18.57
CA GLY A 800 19.55 -9.03 -18.31
C GLY A 800 18.90 -8.98 -16.92
N SER A 801 19.00 -10.02 -16.09
CA SER A 801 18.63 -9.90 -14.68
C SER A 801 19.60 -8.96 -13.96
N PHE A 802 19.15 -8.34 -12.87
CA PHE A 802 19.94 -7.35 -12.13
C PHE A 802 19.80 -7.52 -10.62
N LEU A 803 20.78 -6.97 -9.90
CA LEU A 803 20.71 -6.78 -8.45
C LEU A 803 21.18 -5.36 -8.11
N ILE A 804 20.34 -4.62 -7.39
CA ILE A 804 20.60 -3.31 -6.82
C ILE A 804 20.57 -3.39 -5.29
N PRO A 805 21.12 -2.42 -4.54
CA PRO A 805 21.02 -2.42 -3.08
C PRO A 805 19.55 -2.41 -2.60
N SER A 806 19.26 -3.05 -1.47
CA SER A 806 17.95 -2.99 -0.80
C SER A 806 18.09 -2.38 0.59
N THR A 807 18.69 -3.10 1.53
CA THR A 807 18.92 -2.64 2.91
C THR A 807 20.29 -2.00 3.05
N LEU A 808 20.31 -0.79 3.60
CA LEU A 808 21.48 0.02 3.93
C LEU A 808 21.68 0.05 5.44
N GLN A 809 22.89 -0.24 5.89
CA GLN A 809 23.33 -0.05 7.27
C GLN A 809 24.26 1.15 7.33
N TRP A 810 24.10 1.97 8.37
CA TRP A 810 24.80 3.24 8.55
C TRP A 810 25.58 3.24 9.86
N SER A 811 26.73 3.91 9.88
CA SER A 811 27.49 4.10 11.12
C SER A 811 28.27 5.42 11.13
N GLY A 812 28.51 5.93 12.33
CA GLY A 812 29.17 7.22 12.54
C GLY A 812 28.24 8.41 12.28
N GLN A 813 28.80 9.56 11.90
CA GLN A 813 28.06 10.80 11.67
C GLN A 813 28.82 11.74 10.73
N PRO A 814 28.13 12.64 10.00
CA PRO A 814 28.79 13.66 9.19
C PRO A 814 29.56 14.67 10.06
N ASP A 815 30.48 15.40 9.46
CA ASP A 815 31.08 16.59 10.08
C ASP A 815 29.99 17.63 10.39
N THR A 816 30.17 18.48 11.42
CA THR A 816 29.23 19.60 11.64
C THR A 816 29.28 20.57 10.46
N TRP A 817 28.11 20.92 9.93
CA TRP A 817 28.00 21.68 8.69
C TRP A 817 28.58 23.09 8.80
N ASN A 818 29.41 23.44 7.82
CA ASN A 818 29.95 24.77 7.62
C ASN A 818 29.88 25.08 6.11
N ALA A 819 28.96 25.96 5.70
CA ALA A 819 28.78 26.28 4.28
C ALA A 819 30.02 26.90 3.60
N SER A 820 30.90 27.56 4.36
CA SER A 820 32.15 28.16 3.85
C SER A 820 33.26 27.12 3.67
N THR A 821 33.27 26.09 4.52
CA THR A 821 34.24 24.97 4.47
C THR A 821 33.49 23.67 4.77
N PRO A 822 32.77 23.09 3.79
CA PRO A 822 32.04 21.84 4.00
C PRO A 822 32.97 20.70 4.43
N GLY A 823 32.47 19.84 5.30
CA GLY A 823 33.20 18.67 5.78
C GLY A 823 33.52 17.64 4.70
N ALA A 824 34.39 16.69 5.06
CA ALA A 824 34.76 15.56 4.22
C ALA A 824 33.98 14.28 4.58
N ASN A 825 33.28 14.27 5.71
CA ASN A 825 32.45 13.16 6.20
C ASN A 825 33.20 11.82 6.29
N THR A 826 34.49 11.86 6.61
CA THR A 826 35.37 10.68 6.69
C THR A 826 35.06 9.74 7.86
N GLY A 827 34.11 10.11 8.73
CA GLY A 827 33.55 9.29 9.80
C GLY A 827 32.05 8.99 9.64
N LEU A 828 31.50 9.12 8.43
CA LEU A 828 30.14 8.70 8.08
C LEU A 828 30.22 7.59 7.03
N HIS A 829 29.70 6.41 7.36
CA HIS A 829 29.82 5.22 6.53
C HIS A 829 28.47 4.57 6.21
N VAL A 830 28.34 4.06 4.99
CA VAL A 830 27.26 3.16 4.56
C VAL A 830 27.81 1.79 4.17
N THR A 831 27.07 0.74 4.49
CA THR A 831 27.27 -0.62 3.96
C THR A 831 25.96 -1.18 3.43
N VAL A 832 25.98 -1.77 2.23
CA VAL A 832 24.83 -2.52 1.69
C VAL A 832 24.78 -3.87 2.39
N ALA A 833 23.66 -4.18 3.05
CA ALA A 833 23.46 -5.42 3.79
C ALA A 833 22.87 -6.53 2.91
N ASP A 834 21.95 -6.18 2.01
CA ASP A 834 21.32 -7.08 1.05
C ASP A 834 20.99 -6.38 -0.28
N TYR A 835 20.58 -7.16 -1.27
CA TYR A 835 20.32 -6.74 -2.64
C TYR A 835 18.95 -7.26 -3.11
N THR A 836 18.33 -6.53 -4.02
CA THR A 836 17.00 -6.81 -4.58
C THR A 836 16.97 -6.64 -6.10
N ASN A 837 15.94 -7.21 -6.72
CA ASN A 837 15.50 -6.95 -8.09
C ASN A 837 14.20 -6.09 -8.13
N ASP A 838 13.90 -5.34 -7.07
CA ASP A 838 12.78 -4.38 -7.00
C ASP A 838 12.73 -3.48 -8.24
N VAL A 839 11.67 -3.67 -9.04
CA VAL A 839 11.48 -3.02 -10.33
C VAL A 839 11.09 -1.54 -10.22
N GLY A 840 10.43 -1.13 -9.12
CA GLY A 840 10.08 0.28 -8.88
C GLY A 840 11.31 1.10 -8.51
N VAL A 841 12.10 0.59 -7.57
CA VAL A 841 13.36 1.22 -7.15
C VAL A 841 14.40 1.19 -8.28
N ALA A 842 14.46 0.10 -9.06
CA ALA A 842 15.31 0.01 -10.25
C ALA A 842 14.93 1.03 -11.34
N ALA A 843 13.63 1.32 -11.51
CA ALA A 843 13.17 2.34 -12.44
C ALA A 843 13.52 3.78 -12.01
N ALA A 844 13.32 4.13 -10.73
CA ALA A 844 13.77 5.41 -10.18
C ALA A 844 15.30 5.57 -10.27
N TYR A 845 16.05 4.50 -10.04
CA TYR A 845 17.51 4.49 -10.23
C TYR A 845 17.89 4.65 -11.71
N ALA A 846 17.22 3.96 -12.63
CA ALA A 846 17.42 4.11 -14.07
C ALA A 846 17.10 5.54 -14.54
N LYS A 847 16.08 6.22 -13.98
CA LYS A 847 15.83 7.65 -14.23
C LYS A 847 16.95 8.54 -13.67
N THR A 848 17.40 8.30 -12.44
CA THR A 848 18.53 9.03 -11.84
C THR A 848 19.77 8.99 -12.75
N LEU A 849 20.16 7.77 -13.18
CA LEU A 849 21.25 7.56 -14.12
C LEU A 849 20.99 8.21 -15.49
N THR A 850 19.74 8.17 -15.99
CA THR A 850 19.34 8.77 -17.27
C THR A 850 19.49 10.30 -17.26
N TYR A 851 18.91 10.99 -16.28
CA TYR A 851 19.01 12.45 -16.17
C TYR A 851 20.45 12.91 -15.91
N TYR A 852 21.21 12.17 -15.09
CA TYR A 852 22.64 12.43 -14.88
C TYR A 852 23.43 12.28 -16.20
N ALA A 853 23.38 11.11 -16.85
CA ALA A 853 24.12 10.81 -18.08
C ALA A 853 23.80 11.78 -19.22
N ALA A 854 22.54 12.19 -19.36
CA ALA A 854 22.10 13.17 -20.36
C ALA A 854 22.75 14.56 -20.17
N LYS A 855 23.30 14.87 -19.00
CA LYS A 855 23.95 16.15 -18.69
C LYS A 855 25.46 16.06 -18.49
N SER A 856 25.95 14.98 -17.90
CA SER A 856 27.37 14.72 -17.66
C SER A 856 28.08 14.16 -18.89
N GLY A 857 27.35 13.48 -19.79
CA GLY A 857 27.91 12.68 -20.88
C GLY A 857 28.38 11.28 -20.44
N ASP A 858 28.02 10.86 -19.23
CA ASP A 858 28.50 9.60 -18.64
C ASP A 858 27.98 8.36 -19.38
N THR A 859 28.91 7.57 -19.91
CA THR A 859 28.61 6.38 -20.72
C THR A 859 28.29 5.14 -19.88
N GLU A 860 28.77 5.05 -18.64
CA GLU A 860 28.50 3.89 -17.77
C GLU A 860 27.10 4.02 -17.17
N ALA A 861 26.77 5.19 -16.62
CA ALA A 861 25.42 5.52 -16.17
C ALA A 861 24.37 5.33 -17.28
N LYS A 862 24.65 5.80 -18.52
CA LYS A 862 23.78 5.53 -19.68
C LYS A 862 23.60 4.04 -19.94
N THR A 863 24.68 3.26 -19.86
CA THR A 863 24.65 1.83 -20.18
C THR A 863 23.89 1.03 -19.14
N VAL A 864 24.11 1.30 -17.85
CA VAL A 864 23.40 0.64 -16.74
C VAL A 864 21.93 1.06 -16.70
N ALA A 865 21.60 2.34 -16.92
CA ALA A 865 20.21 2.78 -17.07
C ALA A 865 19.48 2.00 -18.18
N LYS A 866 20.10 1.88 -19.36
CA LYS A 866 19.54 1.12 -20.48
C LYS A 866 19.35 -0.36 -20.12
N ALA A 867 20.35 -0.97 -19.44
CA ALA A 867 20.35 -2.38 -19.09
C ALA A 867 19.28 -2.74 -18.05
N LEU A 868 19.08 -1.91 -17.01
CA LEU A 868 17.98 -2.08 -16.04
C LEU A 868 16.62 -2.08 -16.75
N LEU A 869 16.39 -1.12 -17.66
CA LEU A 869 15.14 -1.01 -18.41
C LEU A 869 14.95 -2.13 -19.44
N ASP A 870 16.03 -2.64 -20.05
CA ASP A 870 15.96 -3.81 -20.94
C ASP A 870 15.71 -5.11 -20.17
N GLY A 871 16.31 -5.27 -18.98
CA GLY A 871 16.10 -6.40 -18.08
C GLY A 871 14.64 -6.52 -17.67
N MET A 872 14.14 -5.48 -16.99
CA MET A 872 12.73 -5.38 -16.56
C MET A 872 11.75 -5.62 -17.70
N TRP A 873 12.03 -5.06 -18.89
CA TRP A 873 11.16 -5.24 -20.06
C TRP A 873 11.18 -6.66 -20.63
N SER A 874 12.31 -7.37 -20.53
CA SER A 874 12.49 -8.68 -21.19
C SER A 874 12.16 -9.86 -20.28
N ASN A 875 12.36 -9.71 -18.97
CA ASN A 875 12.34 -10.81 -18.01
C ASN A 875 11.15 -10.74 -17.05
N ASP A 876 10.71 -9.54 -16.67
CA ASP A 876 9.82 -9.32 -15.51
C ASP A 876 8.40 -8.84 -15.91
N GLN A 877 7.99 -9.06 -17.17
CA GLN A 877 6.66 -8.67 -17.69
C GLN A 877 5.58 -9.74 -17.47
N ASP A 878 4.37 -9.29 -17.13
CA ASP A 878 3.15 -10.11 -17.11
C ASP A 878 1.95 -9.42 -17.81
N ALA A 879 0.72 -9.85 -17.50
CA ALA A 879 -0.52 -9.26 -18.04
C ALA A 879 -0.96 -7.95 -17.37
N LEU A 880 -0.53 -7.70 -16.13
CA LEU A 880 -0.88 -6.52 -15.34
C LEU A 880 0.13 -5.39 -15.53
N GLY A 881 1.44 -5.71 -15.54
CA GLY A 881 2.49 -4.70 -15.62
C GLY A 881 3.89 -5.28 -15.88
N ILE A 882 4.83 -4.87 -15.02
CA ILE A 882 6.17 -5.42 -14.82
C ILE A 882 6.34 -5.63 -13.31
N ALA A 883 6.55 -6.86 -12.85
CA ALA A 883 6.64 -7.19 -11.43
C ALA A 883 7.46 -8.47 -11.17
N VAL A 884 8.09 -8.54 -10.00
CA VAL A 884 8.93 -9.65 -9.57
C VAL A 884 8.36 -10.34 -8.31
N PRO A 885 8.62 -11.64 -8.10
CA PRO A 885 8.21 -12.31 -6.86
C PRO A 885 9.03 -11.83 -5.65
N GLU A 886 8.36 -11.28 -4.64
CA GLU A 886 8.94 -10.85 -3.35
C GLU A 886 8.48 -11.75 -2.19
N THR A 887 9.35 -12.00 -1.21
CA THR A 887 9.06 -12.85 -0.04
C THR A 887 8.79 -11.99 1.18
N ARG A 888 7.58 -12.06 1.72
CA ARG A 888 7.12 -11.22 2.84
C ARG A 888 7.29 -11.90 4.20
N ALA A 889 8.55 -12.06 4.61
CA ALA A 889 8.89 -12.61 5.92
C ALA A 889 8.43 -11.73 7.10
N ASP A 890 8.14 -10.45 6.83
CA ASP A 890 7.50 -9.50 7.74
C ASP A 890 6.02 -9.82 8.04
N TYR A 891 5.37 -10.66 7.24
CA TYR A 891 3.95 -11.02 7.45
C TYR A 891 3.74 -12.03 8.58
N ASN A 892 4.78 -12.36 9.35
CA ASN A 892 4.61 -12.98 10.66
C ASN A 892 3.99 -12.00 11.69
N ARG A 893 4.05 -10.69 11.43
CA ARG A 893 3.51 -9.63 12.30
C ARG A 893 2.00 -9.42 12.17
N PHE A 894 1.27 -10.20 11.36
CA PHE A 894 -0.20 -10.12 11.29
C PHE A 894 -0.88 -10.44 12.64
N ASP A 895 -0.25 -11.26 13.49
CA ASP A 895 -0.70 -11.54 14.87
C ASP A 895 0.06 -10.73 15.95
N ASP A 896 0.87 -9.73 15.58
CA ASP A 896 1.51 -8.83 16.56
C ASP A 896 0.46 -8.08 17.37
N SER A 897 0.72 -7.91 18.67
CA SER A 897 -0.17 -7.21 19.59
C SER A 897 -0.10 -5.70 19.38
N VAL A 898 -1.22 -5.09 19.01
CA VAL A 898 -1.38 -3.65 18.90
C VAL A 898 -1.62 -3.08 20.30
N TYR A 899 -0.75 -2.17 20.77
CA TYR A 899 -0.94 -1.55 22.07
C TYR A 899 -2.25 -0.75 22.13
N VAL A 900 -3.04 -0.98 23.17
CA VAL A 900 -4.21 -0.18 23.54
C VAL A 900 -4.20 -0.02 25.07
N PRO A 901 -4.42 1.20 25.62
CA PRO A 901 -4.34 1.43 27.06
C PRO A 901 -5.26 0.52 27.89
N SER A 902 -4.75 0.05 29.03
CA SER A 902 -5.52 -0.84 29.92
C SER A 902 -6.79 -0.16 30.44
N GLY A 903 -7.95 -0.79 30.20
CA GLY A 903 -9.27 -0.24 30.51
C GLY A 903 -9.90 0.62 29.42
N TRP A 904 -9.15 0.98 28.36
CA TRP A 904 -9.73 1.54 27.14
C TRP A 904 -10.39 0.42 26.33
N SER A 905 -11.56 0.69 25.74
CA SER A 905 -12.27 -0.25 24.87
C SER A 905 -13.12 0.50 23.84
N GLY A 906 -13.11 0.02 22.61
CA GLY A 906 -13.84 0.62 21.49
C GLY A 906 -14.17 -0.38 20.37
N LYS A 907 -14.72 0.14 19.27
CA LYS A 907 -15.14 -0.65 18.09
C LYS A 907 -14.70 -0.03 16.78
N MET A 908 -14.14 -0.86 15.89
CA MET A 908 -13.99 -0.52 14.47
C MET A 908 -15.37 -0.54 13.78
N PRO A 909 -15.56 0.10 12.61
CA PRO A 909 -16.87 0.19 11.96
C PRO A 909 -17.50 -1.14 11.53
N ASN A 910 -16.69 -2.16 11.25
CA ASN A 910 -17.13 -3.53 10.98
C ASN A 910 -17.57 -4.31 12.24
N GLY A 911 -17.33 -3.76 13.45
CA GLY A 911 -17.62 -4.41 14.73
C GLY A 911 -16.44 -5.10 15.41
N ASP A 912 -15.22 -5.04 14.87
CA ASP A 912 -14.01 -5.55 15.54
C ASP A 912 -13.76 -4.85 16.88
N THR A 913 -13.20 -5.57 17.84
CA THR A 913 -12.97 -5.04 19.20
C THR A 913 -11.58 -4.43 19.30
N VAL A 914 -11.55 -3.15 19.64
CA VAL A 914 -10.32 -2.40 19.91
C VAL A 914 -10.13 -2.38 21.42
N ASN A 915 -9.15 -3.12 21.96
CA ASN A 915 -8.88 -3.23 23.40
C ASN A 915 -7.43 -3.71 23.65
N SER A 916 -7.03 -3.85 24.91
CA SER A 916 -5.68 -4.29 25.31
C SER A 916 -5.35 -5.78 25.02
N SER A 917 -6.10 -6.44 24.13
CA SER A 917 -5.85 -7.78 23.59
C SER A 917 -5.94 -7.83 22.06
N SER A 918 -6.00 -6.68 21.39
CA SER A 918 -6.04 -6.58 19.94
C SER A 918 -4.68 -6.90 19.32
N THR A 919 -4.67 -7.74 18.26
CA THR A 919 -3.58 -7.89 17.29
C THR A 919 -3.86 -7.09 16.01
N PHE A 920 -2.86 -6.89 15.14
CA PHE A 920 -3.02 -6.24 13.83
C PHE A 920 -4.21 -6.79 13.03
N ALA A 921 -4.28 -8.11 12.86
CA ALA A 921 -5.38 -8.80 12.16
C ALA A 921 -6.72 -8.77 12.91
N SER A 922 -6.72 -8.59 14.24
CA SER A 922 -7.96 -8.50 15.02
C SER A 922 -8.71 -7.17 14.87
N LEU A 923 -7.99 -6.10 14.48
CA LEU A 923 -8.54 -4.78 14.16
C LEU A 923 -8.96 -4.66 12.68
N ARG A 924 -8.61 -5.67 11.88
CA ARG A 924 -8.69 -5.69 10.42
C ARG A 924 -9.28 -7.02 9.96
N SER A 925 -10.34 -7.51 10.62
CA SER A 925 -10.84 -8.88 10.39
C SER A 925 -11.41 -9.10 8.98
N PHE A 926 -11.64 -8.03 8.22
CA PHE A 926 -11.88 -8.08 6.78
C PHE A 926 -10.78 -8.85 6.02
N TYR A 927 -9.52 -8.82 6.50
CA TYR A 927 -8.43 -9.60 5.91
C TYR A 927 -8.68 -11.11 5.90
N LYS A 928 -9.56 -11.64 6.77
CA LYS A 928 -9.93 -13.07 6.77
C LYS A 928 -10.84 -13.48 5.61
N ASN A 929 -11.32 -12.50 4.84
CA ASN A 929 -11.99 -12.69 3.57
C ASN A 929 -11.05 -12.45 2.38
N ASP A 930 -9.82 -12.00 2.62
CA ASP A 930 -8.88 -11.71 1.55
C ASP A 930 -8.51 -12.99 0.78
N PRO A 931 -8.59 -12.99 -0.56
CA PRO A 931 -8.18 -14.08 -1.43
C PRO A 931 -6.80 -14.71 -1.17
N ALA A 932 -5.84 -13.95 -0.65
CA ALA A 932 -4.49 -14.41 -0.32
C ALA A 932 -4.29 -14.72 1.18
N TRP A 933 -5.31 -14.54 2.03
CA TRP A 933 -5.25 -14.75 3.48
C TRP A 933 -4.73 -16.13 3.89
N SER A 934 -5.05 -17.17 3.11
CA SER A 934 -4.60 -18.55 3.35
C SER A 934 -3.07 -18.71 3.33
N LYS A 935 -2.34 -17.81 2.63
CA LYS A 935 -0.87 -17.72 2.71
C LYS A 935 -0.41 -17.25 4.09
N ILE A 936 -1.14 -16.31 4.70
CA ILE A 936 -0.83 -15.72 6.01
C ILE A 936 -1.13 -16.74 7.12
N GLU A 937 -2.30 -17.40 7.08
CA GLU A 937 -2.64 -18.46 8.02
C GLU A 937 -1.63 -19.61 7.99
N SER A 938 -1.19 -20.01 6.79
CA SER A 938 -0.14 -21.01 6.62
C SER A 938 1.20 -20.56 7.24
N TYR A 939 1.60 -19.29 7.05
CA TYR A 939 2.83 -18.77 7.62
C TYR A 939 2.78 -18.67 9.16
N LEU A 940 1.70 -18.10 9.70
CA LEU A 940 1.47 -17.97 11.15
C LEU A 940 1.36 -19.34 11.85
N ALA A 941 0.89 -20.38 11.15
CA ALA A 941 0.88 -21.75 11.65
C ALA A 941 2.28 -22.41 11.75
N GLY A 942 3.32 -21.77 11.18
CA GLY A 942 4.71 -22.25 11.12
C GLY A 942 5.17 -22.67 9.73
N GLY A 943 4.48 -22.26 8.66
CA GLY A 943 4.84 -22.52 7.27
C GLY A 943 6.01 -21.68 6.76
N ALA A 944 6.21 -21.69 5.43
CA ALA A 944 7.19 -20.82 4.78
C ALA A 944 6.67 -19.38 4.69
N ALA A 945 7.59 -18.41 4.66
CA ALA A 945 7.24 -17.01 4.42
C ALA A 945 6.52 -16.85 3.06
N PRO A 946 5.42 -16.09 2.98
CA PRO A 946 4.57 -16.05 1.80
C PRO A 946 5.21 -15.23 0.69
N VAL A 947 5.03 -15.68 -0.56
CA VAL A 947 5.53 -15.01 -1.76
C VAL A 947 4.39 -14.34 -2.52
N PHE A 948 4.62 -13.12 -2.97
CA PHE A 948 3.70 -12.28 -3.73
C PHE A 948 4.40 -11.67 -4.94
N THR A 949 3.63 -11.20 -5.91
CA THR A 949 4.12 -10.43 -7.06
C THR A 949 3.23 -9.21 -7.14
N TYR A 950 3.71 -8.04 -6.69
CA TYR A 950 2.85 -6.88 -6.48
C TYR A 950 2.92 -5.85 -7.60
N HIS A 951 1.75 -5.37 -7.99
CA HIS A 951 1.53 -4.32 -8.97
C HIS A 951 1.25 -2.99 -8.27
N ARG A 952 2.20 -2.54 -7.45
CA ARG A 952 2.17 -1.23 -6.79
C ARG A 952 2.05 -0.13 -7.86
N PHE A 953 1.03 0.72 -7.76
CA PHE A 953 0.73 1.74 -8.77
C PHE A 953 1.91 2.70 -8.99
N TRP A 954 2.55 3.13 -7.89
CA TRP A 954 3.73 4.01 -7.96
C TRP A 954 4.88 3.35 -8.74
N ALA A 955 5.13 2.05 -8.54
CA ALA A 955 6.21 1.34 -9.19
C ALA A 955 5.96 1.17 -10.69
N GLN A 956 4.73 0.83 -11.10
CA GLN A 956 4.37 0.74 -12.52
C GLN A 956 4.46 2.11 -13.21
N ALA A 957 4.03 3.18 -12.52
CA ALA A 957 4.21 4.55 -12.99
C ALA A 957 5.70 4.92 -13.10
N ASP A 958 6.54 4.56 -12.12
CA ASP A 958 8.00 4.79 -12.14
C ASP A 958 8.67 4.08 -13.32
N ILE A 959 8.33 2.80 -13.57
CA ILE A 959 8.84 2.01 -14.70
C ILE A 959 8.43 2.63 -16.04
N ALA A 960 7.15 3.02 -16.19
CA ALA A 960 6.70 3.72 -17.38
C ALA A 960 7.45 5.03 -17.58
N LEU A 961 7.51 5.90 -16.55
CA LEU A 961 8.26 7.16 -16.57
C LEU A 961 9.72 6.94 -16.94
N ALA A 962 10.37 5.87 -16.47
CA ALA A 962 11.75 5.58 -16.77
C ALA A 962 11.98 5.24 -18.25
N MET A 963 11.04 4.51 -18.88
CA MET A 963 11.03 4.36 -20.33
C MET A 963 10.85 5.72 -21.03
N GLY A 964 9.89 6.53 -20.59
CA GLY A 964 9.58 7.84 -21.19
C GLY A 964 10.73 8.86 -21.12
N SER A 965 11.46 8.91 -19.99
CA SER A 965 12.61 9.81 -19.80
C SER A 965 13.87 9.31 -20.51
N TYR A 966 14.10 7.98 -20.57
CA TYR A 966 15.17 7.43 -21.41
C TYR A 966 14.91 7.71 -22.89
N ALA A 967 13.66 7.53 -23.35
CA ALA A 967 13.22 7.89 -24.69
C ALA A 967 13.39 9.38 -25.00
N GLU A 968 13.14 10.27 -24.03
CA GLU A 968 13.30 11.71 -24.24
C GLU A 968 14.76 12.12 -24.40
N LEU A 969 15.64 11.62 -23.52
CA LEU A 969 16.96 12.18 -23.29
C LEU A 969 18.11 11.41 -23.96
N LEU A 970 17.94 10.11 -24.21
CA LEU A 970 19.02 9.20 -24.57
C LEU A 970 18.78 8.38 -25.86
N GLU A 971 17.61 8.53 -26.50
CA GLU A 971 17.27 8.07 -27.88
C GLU A 971 17.07 9.24 -28.86
#